data_AF-A0A1G8FB85-F1
#
_entry.id   AF-A0A1G8FB85-F1
#
_cell.length_a   1.000
_cell.length_b   1.000
_cell.length_c   1.000
_cell.angle_alpha   90.00
_cell.angle_beta   90.00
_cell.angle_gamma   90.00
#
_symmetry.space_group_name_H-M   'P 1'
#
loop_
_entity.id
_entity.type
_entity.pdbx_description
1 polymer ?
#
loop_
_entity_poly.entity_id
_entity_poly.type
_entity_poly.pdbx_seq_one_letter_code
_entity_poly.pdbx_strand_id
1 'polypeptide(L)'
;MKKIFILSFCLMCCVALSAQSVQKRIKVSCVGNSITYGAAVENREANAYPAQLQRMLGDNYEVGNFGKSGATLLNKGHRPYMQQEEYRKAIDFAGDIAIIHLGINDTDPRDWPNYRDSFIKDYLALIDSLRQANPACRVIIARLTPISDRHLRFESGTRDWHDQIQVAIETIARCAGVQLMDFHEPLYPYPFLQPDGVHPNVEGAGVLAKAVYSAITGDFGGLRLSPLYTDNMVLQHGCPLTIRGVANAEDKVTVSIASQRYTTKALSNGQWSIRLQPLKAGGPYTLTVATAKQKLQYNNVLAGEVWLCSGQSNMEFMLRASSTAKEDIGAANNDNIRLFDMKCRWATNAVEWDSSVLDSLNHLQYYKDTKWTASTLKTAASFSAVAYAFGKMLQDSLQVPVGLICNAIGGSPTEAWIDRNTLEYNFPAILRNWRKNDFIQDWVRKRASLNIKKSEDKLQRHPYEPCYLYEAGIRPLEQYPIKGVIWYQGESNAHNYEAHEKLFKLLVDSWRRNWGDVTMPFYYVQLSSIDRPSWPWFRDSQRRMMNEIPYTGMAVSSDCGDSLDVHPRNKRPVGERLARWALSKTYDKSHVVSSGPLFHQADFSGEAVYITFDYGDGLKSIDGSPLRTFEVAETDGFYYPAVAEVEAGRLKVYSEKVKHPRYVRYGWQPFTRANLVNKEGLPASTFKAEAPQSYVRNIRLQQMDGFPKSDKGFKMGVSACYAGILNGKLLMAGGCNFPGIPASEGGKKKFYQNIYAAEMNPDTLLVWNKVGELPAPAAYGVSVSCPDGIICVGGNNERGALTSVYKILWNEKKGKVSLEMLPDLPYALDNMCGTLVGNQLFVAGGNRAGKPSNSFLRLDLESLSTGWQELPEFPGSARIQAVCAANEMQGEVCFYLWGGFAASTDGKPATLSTDGYRYSSATRHWVQLPPPTGSDGEEISLGGGNAIAMNDSLILCTGGVNKDIFLAALQHPEKDYLLHPAEWYQLNDRILVYNTIRGIWQEVTRTSQTARAGATLTGWDKTYYNINGEVKPGIRTPEIMKMIFE
;
A
#
# COMPACT_ATOMS: atom_id res chain seq x y z
N MET A 1 53.30 29.10 81.44
CA MET A 1 53.46 29.48 80.01
C MET A 1 53.78 28.27 79.11
N LYS A 2 52.93 27.23 79.09
CA LYS A 2 53.11 26.05 78.20
C LYS A 2 51.80 25.56 77.52
N LYS A 3 50.66 26.24 77.76
CA LYS A 3 49.35 25.90 77.16
C LYS A 3 48.92 26.82 76.01
N ILE A 4 49.67 27.88 75.70
CA ILE A 4 49.32 28.85 74.63
C ILE A 4 50.06 28.53 73.30
N PHE A 5 51.16 27.78 73.33
CA PHE A 5 51.92 27.46 72.11
C PHE A 5 51.40 26.26 71.32
N ILE A 6 50.65 25.34 71.96
CA ILE A 6 50.10 24.15 71.27
C ILE A 6 48.79 24.48 70.56
N LEU A 7 48.02 25.47 71.03
CA LEU A 7 46.78 25.87 70.37
C LEU A 7 47.03 26.68 69.08
N SER A 8 48.08 27.51 69.02
CA SER A 8 48.42 28.25 67.79
C SER A 8 49.05 27.38 66.70
N PHE A 9 49.73 26.28 67.04
CA PHE A 9 50.30 25.37 66.03
C PHE A 9 49.23 24.42 65.45
N CYS A 10 48.22 24.02 66.23
CA CYS A 10 47.06 23.29 65.72
C CYS A 10 46.10 24.17 64.91
N LEU A 11 46.00 25.48 65.21
CA LEU A 11 45.16 26.38 64.41
C LEU A 11 45.83 26.79 63.08
N MET A 12 47.16 26.81 63.00
CA MET A 12 47.88 27.03 61.73
C MET A 12 47.95 25.78 60.82
N CYS A 13 47.89 24.57 61.38
CA CYS A 13 47.79 23.34 60.58
C CYS A 13 46.37 23.06 60.07
N CYS A 14 45.32 23.65 60.66
CA CYS A 14 43.96 23.56 60.15
C CYS A 14 43.64 24.60 59.06
N VAL A 15 44.49 25.62 58.84
CA VAL A 15 44.32 26.62 57.78
C VAL A 15 45.15 26.28 56.52
N ALA A 16 46.04 25.28 56.58
CA ALA A 16 46.80 24.80 55.42
C ALA A 16 46.17 23.58 54.71
N LEU A 17 45.01 23.08 55.19
CA LEU A 17 44.24 21.98 54.56
C LEU A 17 42.92 22.43 53.95
N SER A 18 42.70 23.74 53.79
CA SER A 18 41.77 24.28 52.81
C SER A 18 42.51 24.59 51.50
N ALA A 19 43.27 23.62 51.00
CA ALA A 19 43.50 23.57 49.56
C ALA A 19 42.10 23.36 48.96
N GLN A 20 41.57 24.41 48.34
CA GLN A 20 40.37 24.35 47.54
C GLN A 20 40.44 23.06 46.72
N SER A 21 39.58 22.09 47.02
CA SER A 21 39.36 20.97 46.13
C SER A 21 38.84 21.60 44.84
N VAL A 22 39.73 21.86 43.89
CA VAL A 22 39.34 22.24 42.53
C VAL A 22 38.51 21.07 42.05
N GLN A 23 37.20 21.24 42.06
CA GLN A 23 36.28 20.20 41.65
C GLN A 23 36.64 19.85 40.21
N LYS A 24 37.14 18.64 39.99
CA LYS A 24 37.56 18.17 38.67
C LYS A 24 36.37 18.29 37.74
N ARG A 25 36.48 19.13 36.71
CA ARG A 25 35.42 19.35 35.71
C ARG A 25 35.12 18.04 34.99
N ILE A 26 33.84 17.80 34.70
CA ILE A 26 33.40 16.64 33.91
C ILE A 26 33.72 16.92 32.45
N LYS A 27 34.57 16.10 31.85
CA LYS A 27 34.99 16.26 30.45
C LYS A 27 34.00 15.63 29.49
N VAL A 28 33.52 16.40 28.52
CA VAL A 28 32.59 15.95 27.47
C VAL A 28 33.30 16.03 26.12
N SER A 29 33.57 14.90 25.51
CA SER A 29 34.19 14.82 24.17
C SER A 29 33.12 14.73 23.09
N CYS A 30 33.02 15.74 22.23
CA CYS A 30 32.17 15.70 21.03
C CYS A 30 32.97 15.18 19.84
N VAL A 31 32.76 13.92 19.48
CA VAL A 31 33.44 13.19 18.41
C VAL A 31 32.53 13.16 17.18
N GLY A 32 33.02 13.63 16.03
CA GLY A 32 32.19 13.61 14.83
C GLY A 32 32.84 14.17 13.58
N ASN A 33 32.02 14.49 12.59
CA ASN A 33 32.47 14.96 11.28
C ASN A 33 32.33 16.49 11.13
N SER A 34 31.99 16.97 9.93
CA SER A 34 31.78 18.39 9.62
C SER A 34 30.68 19.04 10.47
N ILE A 35 29.66 18.28 10.89
CA ILE A 35 28.56 18.81 11.69
C ILE A 35 29.02 19.09 13.12
N THR A 36 29.79 18.17 13.73
CA THR A 36 30.44 18.41 15.02
C THR A 36 31.49 19.50 14.94
N TYR A 37 32.25 19.55 13.84
CA TYR A 37 33.14 20.67 13.57
C TYR A 37 32.38 22.00 13.48
N GLY A 38 31.11 22.01 13.09
CA GLY A 38 30.36 23.26 12.83
C GLY A 38 30.72 23.89 11.50
N ALA A 39 30.93 23.07 10.47
CA ALA A 39 31.03 23.55 9.10
C ALA A 39 29.74 24.27 8.70
N ALA A 40 29.86 25.36 7.95
CA ALA A 40 28.76 26.27 7.57
C ALA A 40 28.04 26.99 8.72
N VAL A 41 28.41 26.75 9.98
CA VAL A 41 27.92 27.53 11.14
C VAL A 41 28.71 28.82 11.25
N GLU A 42 28.02 29.97 11.19
CA GLU A 42 28.63 31.28 11.37
C GLU A 42 29.29 31.40 12.75
N ASN A 43 30.54 31.88 12.79
CA ASN A 43 31.34 31.98 14.02
C ASN A 43 31.35 30.65 14.82
N ARG A 44 31.76 29.55 14.16
CA ARG A 44 31.71 28.19 14.73
C ARG A 44 32.31 28.04 16.13
N GLU A 45 33.34 28.81 16.49
CA GLU A 45 33.96 28.73 17.82
C GLU A 45 33.00 29.14 18.94
N ALA A 46 32.05 30.04 18.63
CA ALA A 46 30.97 30.40 19.53
C ALA A 46 29.69 29.57 19.27
N ASN A 47 29.41 29.20 18.02
CA ASN A 47 28.07 28.78 17.61
C ASN A 47 27.94 27.32 17.17
N ALA A 48 29.02 26.56 17.01
CA ALA A 48 28.91 25.12 16.79
C ALA A 48 28.24 24.45 18.01
N TYR A 49 27.54 23.33 17.80
CA TYR A 49 26.77 22.71 18.89
C TYR A 49 27.64 22.37 20.13
N PRO A 50 28.93 21.97 20.03
CA PRO A 50 29.75 21.76 21.22
C PRO A 50 30.01 23.05 22.02
N ALA A 51 30.18 24.19 21.33
CA ALA A 51 30.37 25.49 21.98
C ALA A 51 29.09 25.98 22.66
N GLN A 52 27.93 25.77 22.02
CA GLN A 52 26.63 26.07 22.66
C GLN A 52 26.37 25.14 23.86
N LEU A 53 26.73 23.86 23.75
CA LEU A 53 26.62 22.87 24.82
C LEU A 53 27.46 23.26 26.03
N GLN A 54 28.68 23.75 25.84
CA GLN A 54 29.52 24.27 26.94
C GLN A 54 28.80 25.34 27.74
N ARG A 55 28.12 26.28 27.07
CA ARG A 55 27.34 27.33 27.74
C ARG A 55 26.14 26.77 28.50
N MET A 56 25.47 25.76 27.96
CA MET A 56 24.33 25.11 28.61
C MET A 56 24.74 24.31 29.86
N LEU A 57 25.88 23.62 29.81
CA LEU A 57 26.38 22.79 30.92
C LEU A 57 27.09 23.61 32.02
N GLY A 58 27.65 24.76 31.69
CA GLY A 58 28.33 25.66 32.63
C GLY A 58 29.71 25.18 33.07
N ASP A 59 30.27 25.86 34.08
CA ASP A 59 31.70 25.74 34.46
C ASP A 59 32.08 24.41 35.13
N ASN A 60 31.11 23.58 35.50
CA ASN A 60 31.33 22.23 36.03
C ASN A 60 31.77 21.24 34.93
N TYR A 61 31.61 21.61 33.66
CA TYR A 61 31.93 20.79 32.51
C TYR A 61 33.01 21.44 31.64
N GLU A 62 33.78 20.60 30.96
CA GLU A 62 34.71 20.99 29.90
C GLU A 62 34.32 20.25 28.61
N VAL A 63 33.81 20.97 27.61
CA VAL A 63 33.34 20.39 26.35
C VAL A 63 34.40 20.56 25.27
N GLY A 64 34.97 19.44 24.80
CA GLY A 64 35.90 19.41 23.68
C GLY A 64 35.20 19.17 22.35
N ASN A 65 35.56 19.95 21.32
CA ASN A 65 35.11 19.71 19.94
C ASN A 65 36.20 18.96 19.15
N PHE A 66 35.92 17.70 18.84
CA PHE A 66 36.80 16.82 18.06
C PHE A 66 36.16 16.45 16.71
N GLY A 67 35.40 17.37 16.13
CA GLY A 67 34.81 17.20 14.80
C GLY A 67 35.83 17.35 13.67
N LYS A 68 35.77 16.49 12.64
CA LYS A 68 36.61 16.61 11.44
C LYS A 68 35.79 16.62 10.16
N SER A 69 35.82 17.73 9.43
CA SER A 69 35.09 17.88 8.17
C SER A 69 35.44 16.81 7.13
N GLY A 70 34.41 16.20 6.55
CA GLY A 70 34.52 15.13 5.55
C GLY A 70 34.98 13.78 6.10
N ALA A 71 35.18 13.62 7.42
CA ALA A 71 35.61 12.34 7.97
C ALA A 71 34.49 11.29 7.92
N THR A 72 34.86 10.07 7.54
CA THR A 72 34.03 8.85 7.53
C THR A 72 34.28 8.05 8.79
N LEU A 73 33.29 7.31 9.27
CA LEU A 73 33.52 6.31 10.31
C LEU A 73 34.32 5.13 9.77
N LEU A 74 33.99 4.68 8.55
CA LEU A 74 34.58 3.52 7.92
C LEU A 74 36.10 3.65 7.81
N ASN A 75 36.82 2.64 8.30
CA ASN A 75 38.28 2.59 8.26
C ASN A 75 38.85 2.48 6.84
N LYS A 76 38.04 1.93 5.92
CA LYS A 76 38.33 1.86 4.48
C LYS A 76 37.62 2.95 3.67
N GLY A 77 36.90 3.85 4.34
CA GLY A 77 36.27 5.00 3.68
C GLY A 77 37.30 5.98 3.13
N HIS A 78 36.85 6.93 2.33
CA HIS A 78 37.73 7.87 1.65
C HIS A 78 38.45 8.86 2.59
N ARG A 79 37.98 9.03 3.83
CA ARG A 79 38.65 9.85 4.85
C ARG A 79 38.40 9.31 6.28
N PRO A 80 39.04 8.20 6.69
CA PRO A 80 38.75 7.55 7.96
C PRO A 80 39.03 8.42 9.18
N TYR A 81 38.05 8.57 10.08
CA TYR A 81 38.16 9.41 11.28
C TYR A 81 39.29 8.95 12.21
N MET A 82 39.47 7.64 12.40
CA MET A 82 40.51 7.05 13.25
C MET A 82 41.95 7.35 12.79
N GLN A 83 42.14 7.86 11.57
CA GLN A 83 43.44 8.28 11.04
C GLN A 83 43.68 9.80 11.17
N GLN A 84 42.69 10.55 11.67
CA GLN A 84 42.76 12.01 11.77
C GLN A 84 43.36 12.46 13.11
N GLU A 85 43.86 13.69 13.14
CA GLU A 85 44.42 14.29 14.37
C GLU A 85 43.34 14.47 15.45
N GLU A 86 42.11 14.75 15.04
CA GLU A 86 40.97 14.94 15.95
C GLU A 86 40.64 13.68 16.75
N TYR A 87 40.81 12.49 16.16
CA TYR A 87 40.69 11.22 16.88
C TYR A 87 41.74 11.12 17.99
N ARG A 88 43.01 11.41 17.68
CA ARG A 88 44.10 11.39 18.69
C ARG A 88 43.82 12.37 19.83
N LYS A 89 43.40 13.60 19.48
CA LYS A 89 43.01 14.62 20.46
C LYS A 89 41.83 14.18 21.33
N ALA A 90 40.84 13.47 20.79
CA ALA A 90 39.71 12.94 21.56
C ALA A 90 40.16 11.85 22.56
N ILE A 91 41.08 10.98 22.14
CA ILE A 91 41.69 9.95 23.00
C ILE A 91 42.50 10.61 24.12
N ASP A 92 43.39 11.56 23.79
CA ASP A 92 44.23 12.28 24.76
C ASP A 92 43.41 13.11 25.75
N PHE A 93 42.26 13.65 25.31
CA PHE A 93 41.35 14.40 26.17
C PHE A 93 40.75 13.53 27.28
N ALA A 94 40.63 12.21 27.05
CA ALA A 94 40.12 11.21 27.98
C ALA A 94 38.80 11.62 28.64
N GLY A 95 37.79 11.92 27.80
CA GLY A 95 36.50 12.42 28.26
C GLY A 95 35.79 11.48 29.24
N ASP A 96 35.12 12.06 30.25
CA ASP A 96 34.23 11.32 31.16
C ASP A 96 32.91 10.95 30.47
N ILE A 97 32.50 11.77 29.49
CA ILE A 97 31.38 11.52 28.59
C ILE A 97 31.87 11.66 27.14
N ALA A 98 31.48 10.75 26.26
CA ALA A 98 31.75 10.83 24.83
C ALA A 98 30.44 10.86 24.02
N ILE A 99 30.31 11.85 23.16
CA ILE A 99 29.17 12.05 22.25
C ILE A 99 29.66 11.76 20.84
N ILE A 100 29.15 10.70 20.19
CA ILE A 100 29.61 10.29 18.86
C ILE A 100 28.54 10.55 17.80
N HIS A 101 28.89 11.35 16.78
CA HIS A 101 28.10 11.62 15.59
C HIS A 101 28.95 11.44 14.32
N LEU A 102 29.04 10.19 13.85
CA LEU A 102 29.73 9.78 12.63
C LEU A 102 28.79 8.87 11.80
N GLY A 103 28.92 8.92 10.48
CA GLY A 103 28.04 8.19 9.55
C GLY A 103 27.52 9.03 8.38
N ILE A 104 27.37 10.35 8.52
CA ILE A 104 26.85 11.20 7.43
C ILE A 104 27.72 11.09 6.17
N ASN A 105 29.04 11.23 6.29
CA ASN A 105 29.93 11.13 5.12
C ASN A 105 30.04 9.71 4.57
N ASP A 106 29.73 8.69 5.38
CA ASP A 106 29.73 7.30 4.95
C ASP A 106 28.60 7.03 3.95
N THR A 107 27.60 7.92 3.81
CA THR A 107 26.60 7.91 2.72
C THR A 107 27.16 8.33 1.35
N ASP A 108 28.47 8.52 1.22
CA ASP A 108 29.12 8.79 -0.06
C ASP A 108 29.23 7.50 -0.90
N PRO A 109 29.02 7.55 -2.23
CA PRO A 109 29.15 6.39 -3.11
C PRO A 109 30.55 5.74 -3.11
N ARG A 110 31.58 6.46 -2.67
CA ARG A 110 32.92 5.89 -2.48
C ARG A 110 33.01 4.94 -1.28
N ASP A 111 32.08 5.05 -0.33
CA ASP A 111 32.14 4.38 0.97
C ASP A 111 31.08 3.29 1.13
N TRP A 112 29.80 3.68 1.30
CA TRP A 112 28.74 2.75 1.71
C TRP A 112 28.65 1.50 0.83
N PRO A 113 28.60 1.61 -0.51
CA PRO A 113 28.44 0.44 -1.37
C PRO A 113 29.59 -0.58 -1.24
N ASN A 114 30.80 -0.10 -0.93
CA ASN A 114 32.01 -0.92 -0.92
C ASN A 114 32.33 -1.49 0.46
N TYR A 115 31.96 -0.79 1.54
CA TYR A 115 32.50 -1.07 2.87
C TYR A 115 31.47 -1.15 4.00
N ARG A 116 30.16 -1.04 3.72
CA ARG A 116 29.09 -1.06 4.75
C ARG A 116 29.18 -2.20 5.76
N ASP A 117 29.64 -3.38 5.35
CA ASP A 117 29.75 -4.56 6.22
C ASP A 117 30.77 -4.36 7.36
N SER A 118 31.67 -3.38 7.24
CA SER A 118 32.64 -3.01 8.28
C SER A 118 32.12 -1.93 9.23
N PHE A 119 31.02 -1.23 8.91
CA PHE A 119 30.57 -0.03 9.64
C PHE A 119 30.35 -0.30 11.13
N ILE A 120 29.62 -1.36 11.48
CA ILE A 120 29.36 -1.71 12.88
C ILE A 120 30.66 -2.03 13.62
N LYS A 121 31.53 -2.84 13.02
CA LYS A 121 32.82 -3.23 13.62
C LYS A 121 33.71 -2.02 13.86
N ASP A 122 33.81 -1.14 12.88
CA ASP A 122 34.62 0.09 12.96
C ASP A 122 34.05 1.07 14.01
N TYR A 123 32.73 1.17 14.13
CA TYR A 123 32.09 1.95 15.20
C TYR A 123 32.44 1.40 16.58
N LEU A 124 32.30 0.09 16.78
CA LEU A 124 32.62 -0.55 18.05
C LEU A 124 34.09 -0.35 18.44
N ALA A 125 35.01 -0.46 17.48
CA ALA A 125 36.43 -0.19 17.71
C ALA A 125 36.71 1.26 18.17
N LEU A 126 35.97 2.24 17.64
CA LEU A 126 36.05 3.63 18.11
C LEU A 126 35.55 3.76 19.56
N ILE A 127 34.43 3.12 19.90
CA ILE A 127 33.90 3.11 21.28
C ILE A 127 34.92 2.47 22.24
N ASP A 128 35.51 1.34 21.84
CA ASP A 128 36.50 0.63 22.65
C ASP A 128 37.77 1.46 22.85
N SER A 129 38.22 2.20 21.83
CA SER A 129 39.36 3.12 21.95
C SER A 129 39.11 4.22 23.00
N LEU A 130 37.91 4.80 23.00
CA LEU A 130 37.52 5.82 23.99
C LEU A 130 37.48 5.23 25.42
N ARG A 131 36.95 4.00 25.56
CA ARG A 131 36.95 3.27 26.85
C ARG A 131 38.34 2.84 27.29
N GLN A 132 39.26 2.58 26.36
CA GLN A 132 40.66 2.31 26.71
C GLN A 132 41.34 3.55 27.28
N ALA A 133 41.05 4.73 26.72
CA ALA A 133 41.56 6.00 27.24
C ALA A 133 40.98 6.37 28.60
N ASN A 134 39.68 6.11 28.81
CA ASN A 134 39.00 6.28 30.09
C ASN A 134 37.99 5.13 30.33
N PRO A 135 38.32 4.12 31.16
CA PRO A 135 37.44 2.97 31.41
C PRO A 135 36.08 3.33 32.03
N ALA A 136 35.95 4.52 32.64
CA ALA A 136 34.70 5.02 33.20
C ALA A 136 33.88 5.88 32.21
N CYS A 137 34.34 6.02 30.96
CA CYS A 137 33.70 6.87 29.96
C CYS A 137 32.25 6.44 29.68
N ARG A 138 31.30 7.35 29.93
CA ARG A 138 29.91 7.20 29.50
C ARG A 138 29.79 7.58 28.03
N VAL A 139 29.55 6.59 27.17
CA VAL A 139 29.39 6.81 25.73
C VAL A 139 27.92 7.00 25.38
N ILE A 140 27.63 8.03 24.60
CA ILE A 140 26.33 8.34 24.01
C ILE A 140 26.52 8.47 22.50
N ILE A 141 25.74 7.74 21.71
CA ILE A 141 25.79 7.81 20.25
C ILE A 141 24.50 8.39 19.70
N ALA A 142 24.59 9.09 18.57
CA ALA A 142 23.48 9.81 17.97
C ALA A 142 22.99 9.12 16.69
N ARG A 143 21.66 8.99 16.52
CA ARG A 143 21.09 8.92 15.17
C ARG A 143 21.55 10.14 14.36
N LEU A 144 21.64 9.97 13.05
CA LEU A 144 22.22 10.99 12.18
C LEU A 144 21.32 12.22 12.08
N THR A 145 21.89 13.39 11.77
CA THR A 145 21.08 14.53 11.35
C THR A 145 20.38 14.21 10.03
N PRO A 146 19.26 14.87 9.69
CA PRO A 146 18.62 14.65 8.40
C PRO A 146 19.54 15.02 7.23
N ILE A 147 19.32 14.37 6.08
CA ILE A 147 19.76 14.82 4.77
C ILE A 147 18.49 15.12 3.99
N SER A 148 18.39 16.31 3.39
CA SER A 148 17.16 16.74 2.68
C SER A 148 17.19 16.42 1.18
N ASP A 149 16.02 16.51 0.56
CA ASP A 149 15.75 16.38 -0.88
C ASP A 149 16.59 17.31 -1.78
N ARG A 150 17.17 18.38 -1.21
CA ARG A 150 18.06 19.32 -1.92
C ARG A 150 19.47 18.79 -2.16
N HIS A 151 19.86 17.70 -1.48
CA HIS A 151 21.17 17.11 -1.69
C HIS A 151 21.25 16.46 -3.09
N LEU A 152 22.31 16.77 -3.85
CA LEU A 152 22.48 16.34 -5.25
C LEU A 152 22.38 14.83 -5.48
N ARG A 153 22.73 14.04 -4.45
CA ARG A 153 22.72 12.57 -4.49
C ARG A 153 21.58 11.94 -3.69
N PHE A 154 20.57 12.74 -3.31
CA PHE A 154 19.48 12.29 -2.43
C PHE A 154 18.82 11.01 -2.97
N GLU A 155 18.38 11.03 -4.23
CA GLU A 155 17.71 9.88 -4.86
C GLU A 155 18.68 8.82 -5.43
N SER A 156 19.95 9.14 -5.63
CA SER A 156 20.92 8.18 -6.21
C SER A 156 21.56 7.25 -5.17
N GLY A 157 21.13 7.31 -3.92
CA GLY A 157 21.51 6.37 -2.86
C GLY A 157 21.74 7.01 -1.50
N THR A 158 22.05 8.31 -1.42
CA THR A 158 22.39 8.95 -0.13
C THR A 158 21.24 8.88 0.89
N ARG A 159 19.98 9.06 0.46
CA ARG A 159 18.80 8.90 1.33
C ARG A 159 18.70 7.47 1.89
N ASP A 160 18.79 6.48 1.00
CA ASP A 160 18.59 5.07 1.37
C ASP A 160 19.73 4.55 2.26
N TRP A 161 20.96 4.99 1.99
CA TRP A 161 22.13 4.64 2.81
C TRP A 161 22.12 5.36 4.16
N HIS A 162 21.61 6.60 4.21
CA HIS A 162 21.37 7.31 5.48
C HIS A 162 20.46 6.49 6.40
N ASP A 163 19.34 5.97 5.88
CA ASP A 163 18.42 5.14 6.66
C ASP A 163 19.05 3.81 7.08
N GLN A 164 19.83 3.16 6.21
CA GLN A 164 20.58 1.95 6.58
C GLN A 164 21.59 2.22 7.70
N ILE A 165 22.26 3.38 7.68
CA ILE A 165 23.19 3.78 8.74
C ILE A 165 22.46 4.05 10.05
N GLN A 166 21.27 4.67 10.03
CA GLN A 166 20.49 4.86 11.24
C GLN A 166 20.17 3.52 11.93
N VAL A 167 19.76 2.52 11.16
CA VAL A 167 19.52 1.15 11.66
C VAL A 167 20.81 0.51 12.19
N ALA A 168 21.95 0.73 11.52
CA ALA A 168 23.23 0.25 12.00
C ALA A 168 23.62 0.90 13.34
N ILE A 169 23.40 2.22 13.50
CA ILE A 169 23.66 2.96 14.75
C ILE A 169 22.80 2.42 15.90
N GLU A 170 21.53 2.11 15.66
CA GLU A 170 20.68 1.47 16.67
C GLU A 170 21.20 0.10 17.10
N THR A 171 21.72 -0.67 16.13
CA THR A 171 22.36 -1.97 16.39
C THR A 171 23.64 -1.79 17.22
N ILE A 172 24.48 -0.80 16.88
CA ILE A 172 25.69 -0.47 17.63
C ILE A 172 25.36 -0.07 19.07
N ALA A 173 24.34 0.77 19.28
CA ALA A 173 23.90 1.17 20.62
C ALA A 173 23.58 -0.06 21.48
N ARG A 174 22.83 -1.01 20.91
CA ARG A 174 22.45 -2.26 21.56
C ARG A 174 23.66 -3.15 21.85
N CYS A 175 24.54 -3.36 20.86
CA CYS A 175 25.72 -4.23 20.99
C CYS A 175 26.74 -3.68 22.00
N ALA A 176 26.96 -2.37 22.03
CA ALA A 176 27.92 -1.74 22.93
C ALA A 176 27.36 -1.45 24.33
N GLY A 177 26.05 -1.63 24.54
CA GLY A 177 25.36 -1.28 25.78
C GLY A 177 25.45 0.22 26.10
N VAL A 178 25.35 1.07 25.09
CA VAL A 178 25.51 2.54 25.22
C VAL A 178 24.19 3.26 25.01
N GLN A 179 24.10 4.49 25.52
CA GLN A 179 22.90 5.31 25.33
C GLN A 179 22.78 5.77 23.88
N LEU A 180 21.57 5.67 23.32
CA LEU A 180 21.21 6.24 22.02
C LEU A 180 20.45 7.55 22.24
N MET A 181 20.85 8.60 21.52
CA MET A 181 20.12 9.85 21.39
C MET A 181 19.79 10.14 19.91
N ASP A 182 19.01 11.19 19.65
CA ASP A 182 18.47 11.47 18.32
C ASP A 182 18.78 12.90 17.86
N PHE A 183 19.55 13.04 16.78
CA PHE A 183 19.76 14.31 16.07
C PHE A 183 18.88 14.44 14.81
N HIS A 184 18.19 13.39 14.41
CA HIS A 184 17.30 13.36 13.25
C HIS A 184 15.98 14.06 13.57
N GLU A 185 15.24 13.51 14.53
CA GLU A 185 13.85 13.88 14.83
C GLU A 185 13.68 15.39 15.14
N PRO A 186 14.57 16.03 15.94
CA PRO A 186 14.42 17.45 16.27
C PRO A 186 14.63 18.40 15.10
N LEU A 187 15.35 17.98 14.05
CA LEU A 187 15.65 18.82 12.87
C LEU A 187 14.78 18.48 11.67
N TYR A 188 14.26 17.25 11.58
CA TYR A 188 13.56 16.76 10.38
C TYR A 188 12.37 17.62 9.91
N PRO A 189 11.53 18.18 10.80
CA PRO A 189 10.44 19.09 10.39
C PRO A 189 10.91 20.47 9.94
N TYR A 190 12.19 20.81 10.13
CA TYR A 190 12.74 22.16 9.98
C TYR A 190 13.87 22.20 8.93
N PRO A 191 13.56 21.92 7.65
CA PRO A 191 14.56 21.89 6.58
C PRO A 191 15.31 23.22 6.41
N PHE A 192 14.74 24.36 6.82
CA PHE A 192 15.41 25.67 6.76
C PHE A 192 16.60 25.77 7.73
N LEU A 193 16.64 24.93 8.78
CA LEU A 193 17.77 24.82 9.70
C LEU A 193 18.98 24.13 9.07
N GLN A 194 18.82 23.52 7.89
CA GLN A 194 19.90 22.92 7.10
C GLN A 194 19.94 23.55 5.69
N PRO A 195 20.52 24.76 5.53
CA PRO A 195 20.40 25.54 4.30
C PRO A 195 20.96 24.84 3.06
N ASP A 196 22.06 24.09 3.20
CA ASP A 196 22.67 23.29 2.13
C ASP A 196 22.15 21.85 2.05
N GLY A 197 21.18 21.51 2.90
CA GLY A 197 20.56 20.20 2.99
C GLY A 197 21.31 19.16 3.82
N VAL A 198 22.41 19.54 4.49
CA VAL A 198 23.21 18.66 5.37
C VAL A 198 23.63 19.36 6.66
N HIS A 199 24.26 20.53 6.56
CA HIS A 199 24.86 21.22 7.70
C HIS A 199 23.86 22.15 8.40
N PRO A 200 23.79 22.13 9.74
CA PRO A 200 22.92 23.03 10.47
C PRO A 200 23.41 24.48 10.41
N ASN A 201 22.49 25.44 10.46
CA ASN A 201 22.81 26.84 10.77
C ASN A 201 23.02 27.04 12.28
N VAL A 202 23.18 28.29 12.74
CA VAL A 202 23.39 28.61 14.19
C VAL A 202 22.26 28.08 15.07
N GLU A 203 21.01 28.22 14.63
CA GLU A 203 19.84 27.75 15.37
C GLU A 203 19.76 26.21 15.38
N GLY A 204 19.97 25.57 14.23
CA GLY A 204 20.05 24.11 14.13
C GLY A 204 21.14 23.51 15.01
N ALA A 205 22.30 24.17 15.12
CA ALA A 205 23.35 23.79 16.05
C ALA A 205 22.91 23.91 17.52
N GLY A 206 22.06 24.89 17.84
CA GLY A 206 21.43 25.01 19.16
C GLY A 206 20.45 23.88 19.47
N VAL A 207 19.69 23.42 18.47
CA VAL A 207 18.81 22.23 18.60
C VAL A 207 19.64 20.98 18.91
N LEU A 208 20.76 20.77 18.21
CA LEU A 208 21.68 19.68 18.50
C LEU A 208 22.27 19.77 19.91
N ALA A 209 22.73 20.97 20.31
CA ALA A 209 23.29 21.20 21.64
C ALA A 209 22.27 20.87 22.76
N LYS A 210 21.00 21.24 22.58
CA LYS A 210 19.92 20.92 23.51
C LYS A 210 19.64 19.41 23.59
N ALA A 211 19.70 18.70 22.47
CA ALA A 211 19.57 17.24 22.46
C ALA A 211 20.69 16.57 23.26
N VAL A 212 21.94 17.01 23.07
CA VAL A 212 23.08 16.52 23.86
C VAL A 212 22.95 16.87 25.34
N TYR A 213 22.59 18.13 25.65
CA TYR A 213 22.38 18.59 27.01
C TYR A 213 21.37 17.68 27.74
N SER A 214 20.22 17.43 27.12
CA SER A 214 19.15 16.60 27.70
C SER A 214 19.61 15.15 27.88
N ALA A 215 20.37 14.60 26.93
CA ALA A 215 20.92 13.25 27.03
C ALA A 215 21.93 13.11 28.18
N ILE A 216 22.75 14.13 28.43
CA ILE A 216 23.75 14.16 29.51
C ILE A 216 23.07 14.29 30.86
N THR A 217 22.22 15.30 31.03
CA THR A 217 21.65 15.71 32.33
C THR A 217 20.41 14.92 32.73
N GLY A 218 19.73 14.30 31.76
CA GLY A 218 18.40 13.72 31.96
C GLY A 218 17.28 14.77 32.08
N ASP A 219 17.60 16.06 31.89
CA ASP A 219 16.61 17.14 31.92
C ASP A 219 16.00 17.36 30.54
N PHE A 220 14.75 16.91 30.38
CA PHE A 220 13.95 17.12 29.18
C PHE A 220 12.95 18.27 29.36
N GLY A 221 13.11 19.09 30.41
CA GLY A 221 12.28 20.26 30.74
C GLY A 221 11.00 19.93 31.51
N GLY A 222 10.98 18.83 32.25
CA GLY A 222 9.87 18.42 33.12
C GLY A 222 8.67 17.80 32.39
N LEU A 223 7.57 17.63 33.12
CA LEU A 223 6.39 16.89 32.67
C LEU A 223 5.58 17.72 31.66
N ARG A 224 5.39 17.19 30.45
CA ARG A 224 4.58 17.79 29.38
C ARG A 224 3.76 16.74 28.62
N LEU A 225 2.57 17.11 28.17
CA LEU A 225 1.71 16.34 27.26
C LEU A 225 1.43 17.14 25.98
N SER A 226 0.80 16.49 24.99
CA SER A 226 0.32 17.16 23.78
C SER A 226 -0.61 18.35 24.14
N PRO A 227 -0.59 19.44 23.35
CA PRO A 227 -1.49 20.59 23.54
C PRO A 227 -2.99 20.24 23.47
N LEU A 228 -3.36 19.08 22.93
CA LEU A 228 -4.74 18.59 22.91
C LEU A 228 -5.29 18.27 24.31
N TYR A 229 -4.41 17.97 25.28
CA TYR A 229 -4.82 17.70 26.64
C TYR A 229 -5.13 19.02 27.35
N THR A 230 -6.41 19.36 27.40
CA THR A 230 -6.95 20.55 28.09
C THR A 230 -8.28 20.19 28.77
N ASP A 231 -8.81 21.10 29.60
CA ASP A 231 -10.15 20.94 30.17
C ASP A 231 -11.21 20.82 29.05
N ASN A 232 -12.32 20.13 29.33
CA ASN A 232 -13.44 19.87 28.41
C ASN A 232 -13.14 18.93 27.24
N MET A 233 -12.00 18.24 27.24
CA MET A 233 -11.63 17.32 26.17
C MET A 233 -12.50 16.05 26.12
N VAL A 234 -12.47 15.38 24.97
CA VAL A 234 -13.09 14.06 24.77
C VAL A 234 -12.00 13.04 24.47
N LEU A 235 -11.90 12.00 25.28
CA LEU A 235 -11.07 10.82 25.01
C LEU A 235 -11.92 9.73 24.35
N GLN A 236 -11.33 8.97 23.44
CA GLN A 236 -12.02 7.85 22.80
C GLN A 236 -12.54 6.84 23.85
N HIS A 237 -13.78 6.40 23.75
CA HIS A 237 -14.34 5.38 24.65
C HIS A 237 -14.29 3.97 24.07
N GLY A 238 -14.50 2.96 24.91
CA GLY A 238 -14.68 1.57 24.45
C GLY A 238 -13.43 0.88 23.90
N CYS A 239 -12.27 1.55 23.90
CA CYS A 239 -10.99 0.98 23.51
C CYS A 239 -9.89 1.32 24.54
N PRO A 240 -8.81 0.52 24.63
CA PRO A 240 -7.65 0.87 25.45
C PRO A 240 -7.03 2.20 25.01
N LEU A 241 -6.70 3.07 25.96
CA LEU A 241 -6.15 4.41 25.68
C LEU A 241 -4.69 4.50 26.11
N THR A 242 -3.82 4.94 25.23
CA THR A 242 -2.41 5.20 25.57
C THR A 242 -2.22 6.67 25.86
N ILE A 243 -1.98 7.01 27.12
CA ILE A 243 -1.57 8.35 27.55
C ILE A 243 -0.04 8.40 27.57
N ARG A 244 0.54 9.42 26.95
CA ARG A 244 2.00 9.54 26.79
C ARG A 244 2.43 11.00 26.85
N GLY A 245 3.72 11.22 27.06
CA GLY A 245 4.31 12.55 27.10
C GLY A 245 5.81 12.52 27.32
N VAL A 246 6.34 13.67 27.74
CA VAL A 246 7.75 13.86 28.10
C VAL A 246 7.84 14.17 29.59
N ALA A 247 8.86 13.67 30.26
CA ALA A 247 9.29 14.04 31.61
C ALA A 247 10.81 13.93 31.71
N ASN A 248 11.41 14.30 32.84
CA ASN A 248 12.85 14.11 33.01
C ASN A 248 13.16 12.62 33.14
N ALA A 249 14.33 12.19 32.66
CA ALA A 249 14.71 10.78 32.68
C ALA A 249 14.60 10.21 34.10
N GLU A 250 14.10 8.97 34.22
CA GLU A 250 13.83 8.27 35.48
C GLU A 250 12.72 8.87 36.37
N ASP A 251 12.09 9.99 35.99
CA ASP A 251 10.93 10.51 36.73
C ASP A 251 9.82 9.45 36.79
N LYS A 252 9.31 9.21 37.99
CA LYS A 252 8.13 8.37 38.22
C LYS A 252 6.88 9.15 37.82
N VAL A 253 6.24 8.77 36.72
CA VAL A 253 5.03 9.39 36.19
C VAL A 253 3.79 8.58 36.58
N THR A 254 2.83 9.20 37.25
CA THR A 254 1.55 8.58 37.62
C THR A 254 0.41 9.19 36.83
N VAL A 255 -0.42 8.36 36.21
CA VAL A 255 -1.65 8.75 35.51
C VAL A 255 -2.85 8.21 36.28
N SER A 256 -3.87 9.04 36.48
CA SER A 256 -5.13 8.64 37.13
C SER A 256 -6.34 9.23 36.42
N ILE A 257 -7.35 8.40 36.16
CA ILE A 257 -8.65 8.80 35.60
C ILE A 257 -9.71 7.77 35.98
N ALA A 258 -10.91 8.23 36.35
CA ALA A 258 -11.95 7.38 36.95
C ALA A 258 -11.40 6.58 38.16
N SER A 259 -11.62 5.27 38.21
CA SER A 259 -11.03 4.37 39.22
C SER A 259 -9.62 3.87 38.86
N GLN A 260 -9.09 4.24 37.70
CA GLN A 260 -7.81 3.73 37.20
C GLN A 260 -6.65 4.59 37.69
N ARG A 261 -5.58 3.94 38.16
CA ARG A 261 -4.32 4.58 38.55
C ARG A 261 -3.15 3.69 38.16
N TYR A 262 -2.26 4.21 37.33
CA TYR A 262 -1.05 3.51 36.89
C TYR A 262 0.18 4.40 37.05
N THR A 263 1.33 3.77 37.13
CA THR A 263 2.61 4.47 37.25
C THR A 263 3.64 3.82 36.33
N THR A 264 4.47 4.65 35.70
CA THR A 264 5.62 4.26 34.89
C THR A 264 6.83 5.13 35.24
N LYS A 265 7.98 4.86 34.63
CA LYS A 265 9.13 5.76 34.63
C LYS A 265 9.34 6.34 33.24
N ALA A 266 9.78 7.59 33.16
CA ALA A 266 10.29 8.15 31.92
C ALA A 266 11.62 7.49 31.54
N LEU A 267 11.74 7.13 30.27
CA LEU A 267 12.93 6.51 29.70
C LEU A 267 14.10 7.52 29.67
N SER A 268 15.30 7.03 29.32
CA SER A 268 16.51 7.87 29.20
C SER A 268 16.41 8.98 28.14
N ASN A 269 15.44 8.89 27.23
CA ASN A 269 15.11 9.92 26.24
C ASN A 269 13.94 10.83 26.67
N GLY A 270 13.51 10.74 27.93
CA GLY A 270 12.43 11.52 28.52
C GLY A 270 11.01 11.07 28.15
N GLN A 271 10.84 10.13 27.22
CA GLN A 271 9.52 9.65 26.82
C GLN A 271 8.92 8.72 27.87
N TRP A 272 7.62 8.80 28.07
CA TRP A 272 6.85 7.88 28.92
C TRP A 272 5.49 7.58 28.30
N SER A 273 4.94 6.39 28.59
CA SER A 273 3.57 6.05 28.21
C SER A 273 2.92 5.10 29.23
N ILE A 274 1.59 5.20 29.34
CA ILE A 274 0.73 4.34 30.15
C ILE A 274 -0.47 3.94 29.30
N ARG A 275 -0.79 2.64 29.29
CA ARG A 275 -1.99 2.10 28.66
C ARG A 275 -3.10 1.93 29.69
N LEU A 276 -4.19 2.66 29.52
CA LEU A 276 -5.41 2.58 30.32
C LEU A 276 -6.37 1.54 29.75
N GLN A 277 -7.17 0.94 30.64
CA GLN A 277 -8.32 0.13 30.25
C GLN A 277 -9.42 1.01 29.64
N PRO A 278 -10.29 0.45 28.77
CA PRO A 278 -11.37 1.19 28.15
C PRO A 278 -12.20 2.01 29.13
N LEU A 279 -12.43 3.27 28.81
CA LEU A 279 -13.36 4.12 29.57
C LEU A 279 -14.79 3.84 29.14
N LYS A 280 -15.71 3.85 30.12
CA LYS A 280 -17.15 3.89 29.85
C LYS A 280 -17.52 5.25 29.28
N ALA A 281 -18.31 5.28 28.21
CA ALA A 281 -18.83 6.52 27.62
C ALA A 281 -19.54 7.39 28.67
N GLY A 282 -19.41 8.71 28.55
CA GLY A 282 -19.94 9.70 29.49
C GLY A 282 -18.85 10.45 30.24
N GLY A 283 -19.08 10.72 31.52
CA GLY A 283 -18.26 11.60 32.34
C GLY A 283 -19.16 12.53 33.18
N PRO A 284 -18.65 13.66 33.69
CA PRO A 284 -17.27 14.11 33.56
C PRO A 284 -16.29 13.28 34.41
N TYR A 285 -15.10 13.04 33.86
CA TYR A 285 -13.94 12.52 34.57
C TYR A 285 -12.92 13.65 34.84
N THR A 286 -11.96 13.35 35.72
CA THR A 286 -10.75 14.16 35.91
C THR A 286 -9.55 13.32 35.55
N LEU A 287 -8.74 13.78 34.58
CA LEU A 287 -7.44 13.18 34.26
C LEU A 287 -6.36 13.90 35.06
N THR A 288 -5.56 13.16 35.82
CA THR A 288 -4.37 13.67 36.51
C THR A 288 -3.13 12.95 36.01
N VAL A 289 -2.10 13.72 35.65
CA VAL A 289 -0.75 13.21 35.34
C VAL A 289 0.25 13.92 36.25
N ALA A 290 1.07 13.17 36.98
CA ALA A 290 1.96 13.76 37.97
C ALA A 290 3.33 13.07 38.05
N THR A 291 4.36 13.88 38.27
CA THR A 291 5.66 13.47 38.82
C THR A 291 5.77 13.93 40.28
N ALA A 292 6.91 13.71 40.92
CA ALA A 292 7.18 14.26 42.25
C ALA A 292 7.23 15.79 42.27
N LYS A 293 7.60 16.44 41.14
CA LYS A 293 7.81 17.89 41.05
C LYS A 293 6.65 18.65 40.41
N GLN A 294 5.81 17.98 39.62
CA GLN A 294 4.78 18.63 38.82
C GLN A 294 3.51 17.79 38.74
N LYS A 295 2.34 18.45 38.80
CA LYS A 295 1.03 17.83 38.63
C LYS A 295 0.24 18.58 37.56
N LEU A 296 -0.19 17.87 36.53
CA LEU A 296 -1.11 18.33 35.49
C LEU A 296 -2.48 17.72 35.77
N GLN A 297 -3.52 18.56 35.81
CA GLN A 297 -4.89 18.13 36.08
C GLN A 297 -5.82 18.73 35.04
N TYR A 298 -6.62 17.87 34.41
CA TYR A 298 -7.59 18.22 33.38
C TYR A 298 -8.99 17.83 33.85
N ASN A 299 -9.91 18.78 33.83
CA ASN A 299 -11.26 18.67 34.37
C ASN A 299 -12.30 18.61 33.24
N ASN A 300 -13.48 18.08 33.56
CA ASN A 300 -14.57 17.89 32.61
C ASN A 300 -14.15 17.06 31.38
N VAL A 301 -13.42 15.97 31.61
CA VAL A 301 -13.00 15.04 30.55
C VAL A 301 -14.15 14.10 30.25
N LEU A 302 -14.63 14.09 29.01
CA LEU A 302 -15.63 13.12 28.56
C LEU A 302 -14.96 11.91 27.89
N ALA A 303 -15.56 10.75 28.02
CA ALA A 303 -15.25 9.58 27.20
C ALA A 303 -16.33 9.45 26.12
N GLY A 304 -15.94 9.52 24.85
CA GLY A 304 -16.84 9.64 23.71
C GLY A 304 -16.17 9.24 22.39
N GLU A 305 -16.78 9.61 21.28
CA GLU A 305 -16.22 9.40 19.94
C GLU A 305 -15.40 10.61 19.52
N VAL A 306 -14.18 10.42 19.00
CA VAL A 306 -13.33 11.54 18.58
C VAL A 306 -13.03 11.42 17.09
N TRP A 307 -13.32 12.48 16.33
CA TRP A 307 -13.08 12.53 14.89
C TRP A 307 -12.22 13.71 14.50
N LEU A 308 -11.32 13.48 13.54
CA LEU A 308 -10.51 14.53 12.91
C LEU A 308 -11.19 15.00 11.62
N CYS A 309 -11.44 16.31 11.54
CA CYS A 309 -12.10 16.98 10.44
C CYS A 309 -11.10 17.90 9.73
N SER A 310 -10.70 17.54 8.52
CA SER A 310 -9.57 18.20 7.83
C SER A 310 -9.82 18.42 6.34
N GLY A 311 -8.87 19.09 5.69
CA GLY A 311 -8.92 19.47 4.29
C GLY A 311 -8.76 20.98 4.11
N GLN A 312 -9.49 21.53 3.14
CA GLN A 312 -9.34 22.93 2.76
C GLN A 312 -10.60 23.77 3.03
N SER A 313 -10.81 24.83 2.24
CA SER A 313 -11.80 25.89 2.46
C SER A 313 -13.24 25.39 2.59
N ASN A 314 -13.61 24.29 1.90
CA ASN A 314 -14.94 23.71 2.05
C ASN A 314 -15.14 22.95 3.39
N MET A 315 -14.10 22.36 3.96
CA MET A 315 -14.11 21.89 5.35
C MET A 315 -14.04 23.07 6.33
N GLU A 316 -13.24 24.11 6.06
CA GLU A 316 -13.10 25.29 6.93
C GLU A 316 -14.39 26.14 7.00
N PHE A 317 -15.28 26.00 6.01
CA PHE A 317 -16.48 26.82 5.84
C PHE A 317 -17.34 26.86 7.11
N MET A 318 -17.53 28.07 7.65
CA MET A 318 -18.11 28.25 8.98
C MET A 318 -19.63 28.07 8.99
N LEU A 319 -20.16 27.51 10.08
CA LEU A 319 -21.60 27.28 10.26
C LEU A 319 -22.43 28.57 10.10
N ARG A 320 -21.95 29.71 10.61
CA ARG A 320 -22.62 31.01 10.46
C ARG A 320 -22.77 31.50 9.02
N ALA A 321 -21.95 30.99 8.09
CA ALA A 321 -22.01 31.36 6.68
C ALA A 321 -22.84 30.36 5.85
N SER A 322 -23.29 29.26 6.45
CA SER A 322 -24.10 28.25 5.77
C SER A 322 -25.54 28.74 5.53
N SER A 323 -26.20 28.20 4.52
CA SER A 323 -27.63 28.49 4.24
C SER A 323 -28.55 28.09 5.39
N THR A 324 -28.07 27.19 6.24
CA THR A 324 -28.80 26.60 7.37
C THR A 324 -28.46 27.24 8.72
N ALA A 325 -27.61 28.27 8.73
CA ALA A 325 -27.02 28.87 9.93
C ALA A 325 -28.04 29.20 11.03
N LYS A 326 -29.19 29.80 10.68
CA LYS A 326 -30.20 30.21 11.66
C LYS A 326 -30.74 29.03 12.47
N GLU A 327 -31.05 27.93 11.80
CA GLU A 327 -31.59 26.72 12.42
C GLU A 327 -30.48 25.99 13.20
N ASP A 328 -29.34 25.74 12.54
CA ASP A 328 -28.27 24.92 13.12
C ASP A 328 -27.64 25.57 14.34
N ILE A 329 -27.41 26.90 14.29
CA ILE A 329 -26.90 27.66 15.45
C ILE A 329 -27.97 27.69 16.53
N GLY A 330 -29.24 27.91 16.19
CA GLY A 330 -30.34 27.93 17.16
C GLY A 330 -30.45 26.65 17.99
N ALA A 331 -30.05 25.51 17.42
CA ALA A 331 -30.04 24.20 18.06
C ALA A 331 -28.65 23.75 18.58
N ALA A 332 -27.63 24.63 18.59
CA ALA A 332 -26.23 24.21 18.80
C ALA A 332 -25.77 24.03 20.23
N ASN A 333 -26.55 24.45 21.23
CA ASN A 333 -26.19 24.26 22.64
C ASN A 333 -26.28 22.76 22.99
N ASN A 334 -25.14 22.10 23.11
CA ASN A 334 -25.05 20.68 23.42
C ASN A 334 -23.72 20.36 24.12
N ASP A 335 -23.77 20.04 25.41
CA ASP A 335 -22.59 19.72 26.22
C ASP A 335 -21.95 18.37 25.88
N ASN A 336 -22.65 17.51 25.14
CA ASN A 336 -22.11 16.25 24.64
C ASN A 336 -21.38 16.41 23.29
N ILE A 337 -21.38 17.61 22.68
CA ILE A 337 -20.54 17.90 21.53
C ILE A 337 -19.41 18.83 21.97
N ARG A 338 -18.16 18.41 21.74
CA ARG A 338 -16.96 19.18 22.11
C ARG A 338 -16.16 19.52 20.85
N LEU A 339 -15.73 20.78 20.77
CA LEU A 339 -15.08 21.35 19.60
C LEU A 339 -13.64 21.73 19.95
N PHE A 340 -12.68 21.24 19.16
CA PHE A 340 -11.29 21.68 19.16
C PHE A 340 -10.97 22.29 17.79
N ASP A 341 -11.08 23.61 17.68
CA ASP A 341 -10.99 24.35 16.42
C ASP A 341 -9.59 24.95 16.25
N MET A 342 -8.72 24.26 15.52
CA MET A 342 -7.36 24.70 15.19
C MET A 342 -7.42 25.73 14.07
N LYS A 343 -7.68 26.98 14.42
CA LYS A 343 -7.67 28.09 13.47
C LYS A 343 -6.26 28.51 13.12
N CYS A 344 -6.04 28.88 11.85
CA CYS A 344 -4.81 29.55 11.44
C CYS A 344 -4.66 30.91 12.15
N ARG A 345 -3.41 31.31 12.41
CA ARG A 345 -3.07 32.67 12.83
C ARG A 345 -3.20 33.66 11.67
N TRP A 346 -2.89 33.21 10.46
CA TRP A 346 -2.92 34.01 9.24
C TRP A 346 -3.64 33.26 8.11
N ALA A 347 -4.68 33.87 7.57
CA ALA A 347 -5.35 33.37 6.38
C ALA A 347 -4.44 33.53 5.15
N THR A 348 -4.46 32.54 4.26
CA THR A 348 -3.71 32.49 2.99
C THR A 348 -4.33 33.38 1.91
N ASN A 349 -4.75 34.60 2.26
CA ASN A 349 -5.35 35.60 1.36
C ASN A 349 -4.32 36.21 0.39
N ALA A 350 -4.76 36.93 -0.64
CA ALA A 350 -3.89 37.53 -1.66
C ALA A 350 -3.20 38.82 -1.14
N VAL A 351 -2.37 38.68 -0.11
CA VAL A 351 -1.67 39.79 0.56
C VAL A 351 -0.21 39.42 0.78
N GLU A 352 0.67 40.41 0.89
CA GLU A 352 2.04 40.20 1.35
C GLU A 352 2.04 40.09 2.89
N TRP A 353 2.72 39.09 3.46
CA TRP A 353 2.88 38.97 4.91
C TRP A 353 4.12 39.70 5.41
N ASP A 354 4.04 40.22 6.63
CA ASP A 354 5.15 40.91 7.29
C ASP A 354 6.16 39.92 7.87
N SER A 355 7.40 40.38 8.11
CA SER A 355 8.52 39.52 8.49
C SER A 355 8.32 38.70 9.77
N SER A 356 7.54 39.22 10.74
CA SER A 356 7.21 38.47 11.97
C SER A 356 6.32 37.25 11.72
N VAL A 357 5.47 37.29 10.68
CA VAL A 357 4.67 36.14 10.24
C VAL A 357 5.58 35.08 9.64
N LEU A 358 6.52 35.51 8.81
CA LEU A 358 7.44 34.64 8.09
C LEU A 358 8.32 33.81 9.04
N ASP A 359 8.84 34.46 10.09
CA ASP A 359 9.58 33.78 11.17
C ASP A 359 8.71 32.73 11.88
N SER A 360 7.48 33.09 12.26
CA SER A 360 6.55 32.14 12.90
C SER A 360 6.27 30.92 12.02
N LEU A 361 6.19 31.10 10.69
CA LEU A 361 5.96 30.01 9.76
C LEU A 361 7.14 29.04 9.71
N ASN A 362 8.38 29.54 9.67
CA ASN A 362 9.57 28.71 9.71
C ASN A 362 9.60 27.82 10.96
N HIS A 363 9.14 28.33 12.10
CA HIS A 363 9.06 27.62 13.37
C HIS A 363 7.78 26.77 13.57
N LEU A 364 7.01 26.52 12.50
CA LEU A 364 5.75 25.75 12.52
C LEU A 364 4.66 26.34 13.45
N GLN A 365 4.73 27.63 13.78
CA GLN A 365 3.78 28.31 14.66
C GLN A 365 2.59 28.89 13.87
N TYR A 366 2.00 28.09 12.98
CA TYR A 366 0.93 28.57 12.09
C TYR A 366 -0.45 28.60 12.74
N TYR A 367 -0.74 27.65 13.63
CA TYR A 367 -2.03 27.54 14.30
C TYR A 367 -2.10 28.40 15.57
N LYS A 368 -3.30 28.87 15.91
CA LYS A 368 -3.57 29.52 17.20
C LYS A 368 -3.55 28.48 18.31
N ASP A 369 -3.28 28.94 19.52
CA ASP A 369 -3.41 28.10 20.70
C ASP A 369 -4.89 27.78 20.93
N THR A 370 -5.24 26.49 20.90
CA THR A 370 -6.63 26.01 20.94
C THR A 370 -6.88 25.20 22.21
N LYS A 371 -8.11 25.27 22.71
CA LYS A 371 -8.61 24.45 23.83
C LYS A 371 -9.93 23.81 23.42
N TRP A 372 -10.29 22.71 24.09
CA TRP A 372 -11.61 22.11 23.91
C TRP A 372 -12.70 23.01 24.50
N THR A 373 -13.82 23.10 23.78
CA THR A 373 -15.00 23.88 24.22
C THR A 373 -16.28 23.08 24.03
N ALA A 374 -17.31 23.36 24.83
CA ALA A 374 -18.66 22.87 24.56
C ALA A 374 -19.19 23.45 23.25
N SER A 375 -20.08 22.72 22.59
CA SER A 375 -20.90 23.28 21.51
C SER A 375 -21.92 24.25 22.13
N THR A 376 -21.78 25.52 21.77
CA THR A 376 -22.67 26.62 22.15
C THR A 376 -23.05 27.40 20.89
N LEU A 377 -24.04 28.28 20.98
CA LEU A 377 -24.39 29.19 19.88
C LEU A 377 -23.15 29.90 19.30
N LYS A 378 -22.23 30.36 20.16
CA LYS A 378 -21.03 31.12 19.75
C LYS A 378 -19.95 30.21 19.16
N THR A 379 -19.62 29.11 19.83
CA THR A 379 -18.52 28.23 19.40
C THR A 379 -18.89 27.47 18.12
N ALA A 380 -20.12 26.98 18.00
CA ALA A 380 -20.61 26.31 16.79
C ALA A 380 -20.69 27.26 15.59
N ALA A 381 -21.12 28.52 15.79
CA ALA A 381 -21.22 29.50 14.71
C ALA A 381 -19.90 29.73 13.94
N SER A 382 -18.75 29.70 14.63
CA SER A 382 -17.42 29.84 14.01
C SER A 382 -16.75 28.52 13.60
N PHE A 383 -17.36 27.39 13.96
CA PHE A 383 -16.84 26.06 13.63
C PHE A 383 -17.22 25.64 12.20
N SER A 384 -16.57 24.59 11.69
CA SER A 384 -16.89 24.01 10.39
C SER A 384 -18.34 23.54 10.33
N ALA A 385 -19.08 23.98 9.32
CA ALA A 385 -20.47 23.59 9.08
C ALA A 385 -20.59 22.09 8.77
N VAL A 386 -19.66 21.54 7.99
CA VAL A 386 -19.61 20.13 7.61
C VAL A 386 -19.30 19.26 8.82
N ALA A 387 -18.25 19.61 9.58
CA ALA A 387 -17.88 18.88 10.77
C ALA A 387 -18.97 18.94 11.85
N TYR A 388 -19.61 20.09 12.04
CA TYR A 388 -20.72 20.23 12.99
C TYR A 388 -21.91 19.33 12.63
N ALA A 389 -22.36 19.35 11.37
CA ALA A 389 -23.47 18.49 10.93
C ALA A 389 -23.12 17.00 11.07
N PHE A 390 -21.87 16.62 10.76
CA PHE A 390 -21.36 15.27 10.97
C PHE A 390 -21.44 14.85 12.45
N GLY A 391 -20.84 15.64 13.36
CA GLY A 391 -20.81 15.29 14.77
C GLY A 391 -22.17 15.36 15.45
N LYS A 392 -23.04 16.28 15.03
CA LYS A 392 -24.43 16.34 15.50
C LYS A 392 -25.17 15.05 15.16
N MET A 393 -25.11 14.59 13.92
CA MET A 393 -25.77 13.35 13.50
C MET A 393 -25.21 12.12 14.23
N LEU A 394 -23.89 12.06 14.45
CA LEU A 394 -23.29 10.99 15.26
C LEU A 394 -23.76 11.03 16.71
N GLN A 395 -23.75 12.20 17.35
CA GLN A 395 -24.17 12.34 18.74
C GLN A 395 -25.66 11.96 18.90
N ASP A 396 -26.51 12.44 18.00
CA ASP A 396 -27.94 12.11 17.94
C ASP A 396 -28.17 10.59 17.75
N SER A 397 -27.34 9.91 16.96
CA SER A 397 -27.52 8.49 16.63
C SER A 397 -26.91 7.52 17.64
N LEU A 398 -25.77 7.89 18.22
CA LEU A 398 -24.99 7.03 19.12
C LEU A 398 -25.29 7.29 20.59
N GLN A 399 -25.85 8.46 20.92
CA GLN A 399 -26.19 8.84 22.29
C GLN A 399 -24.99 8.80 23.26
N VAL A 400 -23.79 9.12 22.74
CA VAL A 400 -22.54 9.26 23.49
C VAL A 400 -21.91 10.63 23.21
N PRO A 401 -21.00 11.16 24.06
CA PRO A 401 -20.26 12.37 23.75
C PRO A 401 -19.49 12.26 22.42
N VAL A 402 -19.39 13.36 21.68
CA VAL A 402 -18.64 13.45 20.41
C VAL A 402 -17.67 14.64 20.46
N GLY A 403 -16.38 14.37 20.25
CA GLY A 403 -15.33 15.35 20.08
C GLY A 403 -14.96 15.53 18.61
N LEU A 404 -14.92 16.78 18.15
CA LEU A 404 -14.52 17.13 16.78
C LEU A 404 -13.25 17.99 16.82
N ILE A 405 -12.18 17.49 16.24
CA ILE A 405 -10.93 18.23 16.02
C ILE A 405 -10.98 18.78 14.59
N CYS A 406 -10.95 20.09 14.40
CA CYS A 406 -10.95 20.69 13.06
C CYS A 406 -9.65 21.46 12.82
N ASN A 407 -8.91 21.14 11.76
CA ASN A 407 -7.66 21.84 11.40
C ASN A 407 -7.59 22.31 9.93
N ALA A 408 -8.71 22.35 9.23
CA ALA A 408 -8.79 22.67 7.81
C ALA A 408 -8.25 24.07 7.43
N ILE A 409 -7.51 24.14 6.32
CA ILE A 409 -6.84 25.37 5.83
C ILE A 409 -7.24 25.67 4.39
N GLY A 410 -7.92 26.80 4.20
CA GLY A 410 -8.34 27.29 2.90
C GLY A 410 -7.23 27.25 1.84
N GLY A 411 -7.52 26.59 0.72
CA GLY A 411 -6.65 26.57 -0.45
C GLY A 411 -5.45 25.63 -0.39
N SER A 412 -5.25 24.92 0.73
CA SER A 412 -4.15 23.98 0.87
C SER A 412 -4.24 22.83 -0.15
N PRO A 413 -3.14 22.50 -0.84
CA PRO A 413 -3.08 21.35 -1.72
C PRO A 413 -2.77 20.06 -0.92
N THR A 414 -3.08 18.90 -1.49
CA THR A 414 -2.96 17.59 -0.80
C THR A 414 -1.56 17.33 -0.26
N GLU A 415 -0.52 17.66 -1.03
CA GLU A 415 0.89 17.42 -0.68
C GLU A 415 1.37 18.18 0.57
N ALA A 416 0.70 19.28 0.96
CA ALA A 416 1.02 19.99 2.20
C ALA A 416 0.69 19.16 3.45
N TRP A 417 -0.18 18.16 3.31
CA TRP A 417 -0.73 17.36 4.41
C TRP A 417 -0.11 15.96 4.54
N ILE A 418 0.85 15.62 3.69
CA ILE A 418 1.52 14.31 3.69
C ILE A 418 2.82 14.41 4.48
N ASP A 419 3.17 13.39 5.27
CA ASP A 419 4.45 13.39 5.96
C ASP A 419 5.65 13.39 5.00
N ARG A 420 6.75 13.98 5.48
CA ARG A 420 7.97 14.18 4.70
C ARG A 420 8.59 12.87 4.22
N ASN A 421 8.65 11.85 5.07
CA ASN A 421 9.24 10.57 4.72
C ASN A 421 8.47 9.91 3.58
N THR A 422 7.13 9.90 3.66
CA THR A 422 6.28 9.36 2.59
C THR A 422 6.54 10.05 1.24
N LEU A 423 6.64 11.39 1.21
CA LEU A 423 6.91 12.11 -0.04
C LEU A 423 8.34 11.90 -0.53
N GLU A 424 9.34 11.91 0.35
CA GLU A 424 10.74 11.67 0.00
C GLU A 424 10.93 10.31 -0.67
N TYR A 425 10.19 9.28 -0.25
CA TYR A 425 10.32 7.93 -0.79
C TYR A 425 9.43 7.66 -2.01
N ASN A 426 8.19 8.14 -1.99
CA ASN A 426 7.18 7.71 -2.96
C ASN A 426 6.90 8.76 -4.03
N PHE A 427 7.21 10.03 -3.79
CA PHE A 427 7.03 11.09 -4.78
C PHE A 427 8.02 12.27 -4.63
N PRO A 428 9.35 12.03 -4.59
CA PRO A 428 10.33 13.07 -4.27
C PRO A 428 10.31 14.27 -5.22
N ALA A 429 9.89 14.05 -6.47
CA ALA A 429 9.74 15.11 -7.48
C ALA A 429 8.82 16.25 -7.02
N ILE A 430 7.84 16.01 -6.14
CA ILE A 430 6.92 17.06 -5.64
C ILE A 430 7.61 18.06 -4.69
N LEU A 431 8.70 17.65 -4.02
CA LEU A 431 9.42 18.46 -3.04
C LEU A 431 10.33 19.50 -3.73
N ARG A 432 10.85 19.14 -4.91
CA ARG A 432 11.83 19.95 -5.64
C ARG A 432 11.22 21.25 -6.14
N ASN A 433 11.84 22.37 -5.75
CA ASN A 433 11.50 23.72 -6.23
C ASN A 433 9.99 23.99 -6.29
N TRP A 434 9.25 23.58 -5.26
CA TRP A 434 7.78 23.47 -5.27
C TRP A 434 7.05 24.74 -5.77
N ARG A 435 7.57 25.94 -5.49
CA ARG A 435 7.04 27.23 -6.01
C ARG A 435 7.12 27.40 -7.53
N LYS A 436 7.86 26.55 -8.24
CA LYS A 436 8.01 26.50 -9.70
C LYS A 436 7.67 25.13 -10.29
N ASN A 437 7.15 24.21 -9.47
CA ASN A 437 6.88 22.84 -9.85
C ASN A 437 5.49 22.70 -10.49
N ASP A 438 5.40 22.10 -11.66
CA ASP A 438 4.17 22.00 -12.45
C ASP A 438 3.18 20.95 -11.96
N PHE A 439 3.58 20.06 -11.05
CA PHE A 439 2.65 19.22 -10.30
C PHE A 439 1.73 20.02 -9.36
N ILE A 440 2.19 21.19 -8.88
CA ILE A 440 1.47 22.03 -7.92
C ILE A 440 0.72 23.12 -8.68
N GLN A 441 -0.56 23.32 -8.42
CA GLN A 441 -1.37 24.23 -9.23
C GLN A 441 -0.83 25.67 -9.24
N ASP A 442 -0.91 26.34 -10.39
CA ASP A 442 -0.33 27.66 -10.60
C ASP A 442 -0.78 28.72 -9.59
N TRP A 443 -2.06 28.74 -9.24
CA TRP A 443 -2.56 29.70 -8.26
C TRP A 443 -2.01 29.46 -6.85
N VAL A 444 -1.76 28.20 -6.47
CA VAL A 444 -1.16 27.82 -5.17
C VAL A 444 0.25 28.38 -5.09
N ARG A 445 1.06 28.18 -6.14
CA ARG A 445 2.43 28.70 -6.24
C ARG A 445 2.47 30.23 -6.24
N LYS A 446 1.57 30.88 -6.99
CA LYS A 446 1.45 32.34 -7.05
C LYS A 446 1.02 32.92 -5.70
N ARG A 447 0.07 32.28 -5.02
CA ARG A 447 -0.40 32.71 -3.70
C ARG A 447 0.73 32.65 -2.68
N ALA A 448 1.43 31.51 -2.62
CA ALA A 448 2.57 31.36 -1.73
C ALA A 448 3.66 32.39 -2.00
N SER A 449 4.01 32.59 -3.29
CA SER A 449 5.04 33.56 -3.70
C SER A 449 4.67 35.00 -3.34
N LEU A 450 3.38 35.36 -3.42
CA LEU A 450 2.88 36.66 -2.96
C LEU A 450 2.96 36.79 -1.44
N ASN A 451 2.48 35.78 -0.71
CA ASN A 451 2.46 35.79 0.75
C ASN A 451 3.86 35.98 1.35
N ILE A 452 4.87 35.32 0.78
CA ILE A 452 6.25 35.38 1.28
C ILE A 452 7.13 36.43 0.59
N LYS A 453 6.55 37.33 -0.22
CA LYS A 453 7.32 38.25 -1.07
C LYS A 453 8.30 39.14 -0.30
N LYS A 454 8.00 39.46 0.97
CA LYS A 454 8.88 40.24 1.84
C LYS A 454 9.99 39.43 2.53
N SER A 455 10.10 38.12 2.25
CA SER A 455 11.13 37.28 2.84
C SER A 455 12.50 37.53 2.24
N GLU A 456 13.51 37.63 3.10
CA GLU A 456 14.93 37.57 2.73
C GLU A 456 15.48 36.13 2.76
N ASP A 457 14.79 35.22 3.47
CA ASP A 457 15.11 33.80 3.52
C ASP A 457 14.66 33.09 2.23
N LYS A 458 15.63 32.47 1.54
CA LYS A 458 15.40 31.70 0.31
C LYS A 458 14.60 30.42 0.56
N LEU A 459 14.65 29.88 1.77
CA LEU A 459 13.97 28.66 2.23
C LEU A 459 12.72 28.97 3.08
N GLN A 460 12.19 30.20 2.99
CA GLN A 460 10.98 30.59 3.69
C GLN A 460 9.83 29.60 3.47
N ARG A 461 9.34 29.06 4.57
CA ARG A 461 8.25 28.09 4.61
C ARG A 461 6.89 28.75 4.35
N HIS A 462 5.93 27.98 3.84
CA HIS A 462 4.55 28.42 3.61
C HIS A 462 3.53 27.29 3.89
N PRO A 463 2.30 27.58 4.34
CA PRO A 463 1.24 26.56 4.55
C PRO A 463 0.84 25.71 3.33
N TYR A 464 1.28 26.07 2.13
CA TYR A 464 1.03 25.30 0.89
C TYR A 464 2.23 24.50 0.43
N GLU A 465 3.37 24.66 1.11
CA GLU A 465 4.55 23.88 0.84
C GLU A 465 4.28 22.40 1.20
N PRO A 466 4.78 21.45 0.39
CA PRO A 466 4.73 20.05 0.75
C PRO A 466 5.15 19.79 2.20
N CYS A 467 4.45 18.89 2.88
CA CYS A 467 4.65 18.49 4.28
C CYS A 467 4.33 19.55 5.36
N TYR A 468 4.16 20.83 5.03
CA TYR A 468 4.06 21.88 6.05
C TYR A 468 2.88 21.68 7.02
N LEU A 469 1.69 21.43 6.49
CA LEU A 469 0.48 21.29 7.30
C LEU A 469 0.43 19.93 8.01
N TYR A 470 1.10 18.91 7.48
CA TYR A 470 1.37 17.71 8.27
C TYR A 470 2.21 18.06 9.50
N GLU A 471 3.36 18.72 9.32
CA GLU A 471 4.30 19.05 10.38
C GLU A 471 3.70 20.01 11.43
N ALA A 472 2.96 21.02 10.99
CA ALA A 472 2.37 22.04 11.86
C ALA A 472 1.00 21.64 12.44
N GLY A 473 0.23 20.79 11.74
CA GLY A 473 -1.20 20.57 12.02
C GLY A 473 -1.60 19.13 12.29
N ILE A 474 -0.80 18.13 11.91
CA ILE A 474 -1.10 16.69 12.08
C ILE A 474 -0.14 16.04 13.07
N ARG A 475 1.16 16.25 12.92
CA ARG A 475 2.19 15.75 13.84
C ARG A 475 1.93 16.16 15.30
N PRO A 476 1.45 17.38 15.64
CA PRO A 476 1.11 17.70 17.04
C PRO A 476 -0.12 16.94 17.58
N LEU A 477 -0.97 16.43 16.69
CA LEU A 477 -2.14 15.61 17.02
C LEU A 477 -1.81 14.12 17.08
N GLU A 478 -0.61 13.76 16.65
CA GLU A 478 -0.13 12.38 16.62
C GLU A 478 -0.45 11.69 17.94
N GLN A 479 -1.03 10.50 17.81
CA GLN A 479 -1.28 9.58 18.91
C GLN A 479 -2.28 10.08 19.98
N TYR A 480 -3.00 11.19 19.76
CA TYR A 480 -4.28 11.42 20.43
C TYR A 480 -5.31 10.41 19.89
N PRO A 481 -6.01 9.65 20.73
CA PRO A 481 -6.88 8.58 20.25
C PRO A 481 -8.08 9.17 19.50
N ILE A 482 -8.15 8.90 18.19
CA ILE A 482 -9.27 9.25 17.30
C ILE A 482 -9.88 7.97 16.72
N LYS A 483 -11.15 8.03 16.33
CA LYS A 483 -11.86 6.93 15.69
C LYS A 483 -11.68 6.92 14.16
N GLY A 484 -11.51 8.08 13.54
CA GLY A 484 -11.35 8.21 12.10
C GLY A 484 -11.26 9.66 11.63
N VAL A 485 -11.20 9.82 10.31
CA VAL A 485 -11.00 11.11 9.63
C VAL A 485 -12.15 11.40 8.67
N ILE A 486 -12.60 12.66 8.66
CA ILE A 486 -13.38 13.22 7.55
C ILE A 486 -12.58 14.28 6.80
N TRP A 487 -12.61 14.22 5.47
CA TRP A 487 -11.73 14.99 4.59
C TRP A 487 -12.49 15.71 3.47
N TYR A 488 -12.32 17.03 3.33
CA TYR A 488 -12.91 17.78 2.21
C TYR A 488 -11.88 18.68 1.54
N GLN A 489 -11.32 18.18 0.44
CA GLN A 489 -10.28 18.83 -0.37
C GLN A 489 -10.26 18.27 -1.79
N GLY A 490 -9.62 19.02 -2.69
CA GLY A 490 -9.27 18.58 -4.05
C GLY A 490 -9.16 19.73 -5.04
N GLU A 491 -9.74 20.89 -4.73
CA GLU A 491 -9.84 22.03 -5.65
C GLU A 491 -8.46 22.59 -6.03
N SER A 492 -7.48 22.53 -5.11
CA SER A 492 -6.09 22.92 -5.33
C SER A 492 -5.26 21.91 -6.11
N ASN A 493 -5.82 20.74 -6.42
CA ASN A 493 -5.16 19.65 -7.16
C ASN A 493 -5.91 19.29 -8.44
N ALA A 494 -7.14 19.78 -8.64
CA ALA A 494 -8.04 19.44 -9.74
C ALA A 494 -7.53 19.70 -11.17
N HIS A 495 -6.39 20.38 -11.32
CA HIS A 495 -5.73 20.58 -12.61
C HIS A 495 -4.92 19.35 -13.08
N ASN A 496 -4.51 18.48 -12.15
CA ASN A 496 -3.69 17.29 -12.40
C ASN A 496 -4.22 16.15 -11.52
N TYR A 497 -5.24 15.45 -12.04
CA TYR A 497 -5.92 14.42 -11.25
C TYR A 497 -5.06 13.17 -11.09
N GLU A 498 -4.14 12.89 -12.02
CA GLU A 498 -3.20 11.78 -11.96
C GLU A 498 -2.22 11.94 -10.79
N ALA A 499 -1.67 13.16 -10.60
CA ALA A 499 -0.86 13.45 -9.42
C ALA A 499 -1.68 13.36 -8.13
N HIS A 500 -2.93 13.83 -8.15
CA HIS A 500 -3.81 13.74 -6.99
C HIS A 500 -4.16 12.30 -6.60
N GLU A 501 -4.39 11.40 -7.55
CA GLU A 501 -4.63 9.98 -7.27
C GLU A 501 -3.51 9.36 -6.45
N LYS A 502 -2.26 9.64 -6.85
CA LYS A 502 -1.08 9.24 -6.11
C LYS A 502 -1.01 9.90 -4.73
N LEU A 503 -1.18 11.23 -4.68
CA LEU A 503 -1.06 12.00 -3.43
C LEU A 503 -2.12 11.62 -2.41
N PHE A 504 -3.37 11.38 -2.81
CA PHE A 504 -4.44 11.06 -1.88
C PHE A 504 -4.24 9.69 -1.23
N LYS A 505 -3.76 8.68 -1.97
CA LYS A 505 -3.33 7.40 -1.40
C LYS A 505 -2.21 7.60 -0.38
N LEU A 506 -1.18 8.37 -0.74
CA LEU A 506 -0.05 8.68 0.15
C LEU A 506 -0.49 9.45 1.41
N LEU A 507 -1.47 10.36 1.31
CA LEU A 507 -2.07 11.07 2.44
C LEU A 507 -2.71 10.09 3.43
N VAL A 508 -3.58 9.21 2.93
CA VAL A 508 -4.30 8.24 3.77
C VAL A 508 -3.30 7.30 4.47
N ASP A 509 -2.31 6.78 3.72
CA ASP A 509 -1.30 5.88 4.27
C ASP A 509 -0.40 6.57 5.30
N SER A 510 0.01 7.81 5.01
CA SER A 510 0.78 8.67 5.91
C SER A 510 0.07 8.86 7.26
N TRP A 511 -1.22 9.20 7.23
CA TRP A 511 -1.98 9.44 8.45
C TRP A 511 -2.30 8.15 9.20
N ARG A 512 -2.62 7.06 8.50
CA ARG A 512 -2.78 5.74 9.14
C ARG A 512 -1.52 5.31 9.88
N ARG A 513 -0.34 5.58 9.31
CA ARG A 513 0.95 5.34 9.97
C ARG A 513 1.13 6.21 11.21
N ASN A 514 0.78 7.50 11.13
CA ASN A 514 0.84 8.44 12.27
C ASN A 514 0.05 7.95 13.50
N TRP A 515 -1.10 7.30 13.28
CA TRP A 515 -1.89 6.71 14.38
C TRP A 515 -1.61 5.23 14.65
N GLY A 516 -0.80 4.57 13.82
CA GLY A 516 -0.54 3.13 13.92
C GLY A 516 -1.76 2.26 13.64
N ASP A 517 -2.70 2.73 12.83
CA ASP A 517 -3.94 2.03 12.48
C ASP A 517 -4.16 2.04 10.96
N VAL A 518 -3.78 0.94 10.31
CA VAL A 518 -3.95 0.73 8.86
C VAL A 518 -5.40 0.59 8.42
N THR A 519 -6.32 0.37 9.38
CA THR A 519 -7.76 0.23 9.14
C THR A 519 -8.55 1.48 9.49
N MET A 520 -7.89 2.56 9.94
CA MET A 520 -8.54 3.78 10.36
C MET A 520 -9.49 4.31 9.25
N PRO A 521 -10.79 4.48 9.56
CA PRO A 521 -11.76 5.02 8.62
C PRO A 521 -11.36 6.39 8.09
N PHE A 522 -11.46 6.56 6.77
CA PHE A 522 -11.14 7.81 6.10
C PHE A 522 -12.25 8.17 5.10
N TYR A 523 -13.18 9.03 5.51
CA TYR A 523 -14.31 9.43 4.67
C TYR A 523 -14.05 10.78 4.03
N TYR A 524 -14.26 10.88 2.72
CA TYR A 524 -13.97 12.10 1.97
C TYR A 524 -15.14 12.57 1.13
N VAL A 525 -15.03 13.79 0.60
CA VAL A 525 -16.09 14.41 -0.20
C VAL A 525 -15.65 14.48 -1.67
N GLN A 526 -16.47 13.97 -2.58
CA GLN A 526 -16.32 14.22 -4.01
C GLN A 526 -16.53 15.72 -4.27
N LEU A 527 -15.69 16.37 -5.07
CA LEU A 527 -15.82 17.79 -5.33
C LEU A 527 -17.23 18.15 -5.78
N SER A 528 -17.65 19.33 -5.35
CA SER A 528 -18.94 19.89 -5.73
C SER A 528 -18.99 20.23 -7.22
N SER A 529 -20.07 20.85 -7.68
CA SER A 529 -20.19 21.28 -9.07
C SER A 529 -19.96 22.79 -9.22
N ILE A 530 -19.14 23.18 -10.20
CA ILE A 530 -18.81 24.57 -10.58
C ILE A 530 -18.29 24.58 -12.02
N ASP A 531 -18.39 25.69 -12.73
CA ASP A 531 -17.93 25.81 -14.12
C ASP A 531 -16.38 25.82 -14.27
N ARG A 532 -15.75 24.66 -14.04
CA ARG A 532 -14.31 24.37 -14.15
C ARG A 532 -14.06 23.15 -15.05
N PRO A 533 -13.47 23.31 -16.25
CA PRO A 533 -13.39 22.25 -17.26
C PRO A 533 -12.76 20.92 -16.82
N SER A 534 -11.80 20.93 -15.89
CA SER A 534 -11.11 19.71 -15.44
C SER A 534 -11.88 18.88 -14.40
N TRP A 535 -12.94 19.44 -13.80
CA TRP A 535 -13.61 18.83 -12.66
C TRP A 535 -14.40 17.54 -12.95
N PRO A 536 -14.95 17.28 -14.15
CA PRO A 536 -15.56 15.98 -14.45
C PRO A 536 -14.57 14.82 -14.29
N TRP A 537 -13.35 14.97 -14.84
CA TRP A 537 -12.28 13.99 -14.71
C TRP A 537 -11.85 13.79 -13.26
N PHE A 538 -11.70 14.90 -12.52
CA PHE A 538 -11.32 14.84 -11.11
C PHE A 538 -12.39 14.21 -10.22
N ARG A 539 -13.68 14.44 -10.49
CA ARG A 539 -14.76 13.78 -9.74
C ARG A 539 -14.78 12.27 -10.02
N ASP A 540 -14.60 11.85 -11.28
CA ASP A 540 -14.49 10.43 -11.59
C ASP A 540 -13.23 9.79 -10.98
N SER A 541 -12.09 10.48 -10.92
CA SER A 541 -10.92 9.97 -10.20
C SER A 541 -11.20 9.78 -8.71
N GLN A 542 -11.87 10.74 -8.07
CA GLN A 542 -12.33 10.60 -6.69
C GLN A 542 -13.24 9.39 -6.48
N ARG A 543 -14.12 9.09 -7.43
CA ARG A 543 -14.95 7.88 -7.39
C ARG A 543 -14.09 6.61 -7.51
N ARG A 544 -13.17 6.55 -8.47
CA ARG A 544 -12.31 5.38 -8.70
C ARG A 544 -11.39 5.07 -7.51
N MET A 545 -10.79 6.10 -6.91
CA MET A 545 -9.93 5.95 -5.73
C MET A 545 -10.62 5.24 -4.56
N MET A 546 -11.95 5.34 -4.43
CA MET A 546 -12.70 4.65 -3.38
C MET A 546 -12.54 3.12 -3.46
N ASN A 547 -12.39 2.58 -4.67
CA ASN A 547 -12.18 1.14 -4.88
C ASN A 547 -10.72 0.72 -4.64
N GLU A 548 -9.79 1.67 -4.69
CA GLU A 548 -8.35 1.42 -4.55
C GLU A 548 -7.85 1.60 -3.12
N ILE A 549 -8.57 2.37 -2.29
CA ILE A 549 -8.18 2.71 -0.92
C ILE A 549 -9.17 2.08 0.07
N PRO A 550 -8.80 0.99 0.78
CA PRO A 550 -9.67 0.32 1.74
C PRO A 550 -10.09 1.22 2.90
N TYR A 551 -11.22 0.88 3.55
CA TYR A 551 -11.81 1.60 4.69
C TYR A 551 -12.07 3.09 4.41
N THR A 552 -12.40 3.41 3.15
CA THR A 552 -12.83 4.73 2.73
C THR A 552 -14.31 4.75 2.37
N GLY A 553 -14.85 5.95 2.20
CA GLY A 553 -16.21 6.20 1.78
C GLY A 553 -16.33 7.63 1.27
N MET A 554 -17.15 7.84 0.25
CA MET A 554 -17.22 9.10 -0.46
C MET A 554 -18.61 9.73 -0.33
N ALA A 555 -18.68 10.94 0.21
CA ALA A 555 -19.87 11.76 0.16
C ALA A 555 -19.92 12.50 -1.19
N VAL A 556 -20.95 12.22 -2.00
CA VAL A 556 -21.21 12.99 -3.23
C VAL A 556 -21.77 14.35 -2.84
N SER A 557 -21.23 15.44 -3.40
CA SER A 557 -21.71 16.81 -3.11
C SER A 557 -22.06 17.64 -4.35
N SER A 558 -22.07 17.05 -5.55
CA SER A 558 -22.27 17.80 -6.81
C SER A 558 -23.64 18.47 -6.90
N ASP A 559 -24.65 17.91 -6.25
CA ASP A 559 -26.01 18.47 -6.14
C ASP A 559 -26.08 19.74 -5.26
N CYS A 560 -25.08 19.95 -4.41
CA CYS A 560 -24.95 21.13 -3.57
C CYS A 560 -24.11 22.24 -4.23
N GLY A 561 -23.70 22.08 -5.49
CA GLY A 561 -22.81 23.01 -6.19
C GLY A 561 -23.38 24.38 -6.53
N ASP A 562 -22.50 25.31 -6.86
CA ASP A 562 -22.82 26.65 -7.35
C ASP A 562 -21.98 26.91 -8.62
N SER A 563 -22.61 27.44 -9.66
CA SER A 563 -21.93 27.63 -10.95
C SER A 563 -20.83 28.69 -10.91
N LEU A 564 -20.91 29.63 -9.96
CA LEU A 564 -20.04 30.81 -9.87
C LEU A 564 -19.16 30.80 -8.63
N ASP A 565 -19.57 30.10 -7.56
CA ASP A 565 -18.85 30.05 -6.29
C ASP A 565 -18.33 28.64 -5.99
N VAL A 566 -17.03 28.54 -5.66
CA VAL A 566 -16.40 27.27 -5.27
C VAL A 566 -16.77 26.87 -3.83
N HIS A 567 -17.40 27.78 -3.08
CA HIS A 567 -17.82 27.61 -1.69
C HIS A 567 -19.35 27.57 -1.56
N PRO A 568 -20.03 26.51 -2.04
CA PRO A 568 -21.48 26.44 -1.94
C PRO A 568 -21.95 26.47 -0.49
N ARG A 569 -23.02 27.21 -0.20
CA ARG A 569 -23.45 27.49 1.19
C ARG A 569 -24.26 26.36 1.84
N ASN A 570 -24.80 25.43 1.07
CA ASN A 570 -25.55 24.29 1.60
C ASN A 570 -24.60 23.18 2.07
N LYS A 571 -24.12 23.28 3.31
CA LYS A 571 -23.10 22.36 3.87
C LYS A 571 -23.66 21.20 4.67
N ARG A 572 -24.85 21.36 5.26
CA ARG A 572 -25.45 20.36 6.16
C ARG A 572 -25.56 18.97 5.50
N PRO A 573 -26.07 18.81 4.26
CA PRO A 573 -26.18 17.49 3.63
C PRO A 573 -24.84 16.78 3.45
N VAL A 574 -23.75 17.54 3.23
CA VAL A 574 -22.41 16.97 3.05
C VAL A 574 -21.91 16.33 4.36
N GLY A 575 -22.07 17.04 5.49
CA GLY A 575 -21.71 16.50 6.81
C GLY A 575 -22.54 15.28 7.20
N GLU A 576 -23.85 15.32 6.92
CA GLU A 576 -24.75 14.19 7.18
C GLU A 576 -24.41 12.96 6.32
N ARG A 577 -24.02 13.14 5.05
CA ARG A 577 -23.56 12.05 4.17
C ARG A 577 -22.28 11.39 4.69
N LEU A 578 -21.34 12.17 5.20
CA LEU A 578 -20.15 11.63 5.88
C LEU A 578 -20.53 10.87 7.16
N ALA A 579 -21.51 11.35 7.92
CA ALA A 579 -21.98 10.67 9.13
C ALA A 579 -22.69 9.36 8.81
N ARG A 580 -23.44 9.28 7.70
CA ARG A 580 -24.04 8.02 7.21
C ARG A 580 -22.98 6.97 6.90
N TRP A 581 -21.86 7.36 6.28
CA TRP A 581 -20.72 6.46 6.10
C TRP A 581 -20.16 5.95 7.43
N ALA A 582 -19.92 6.84 8.40
CA ALA A 582 -19.44 6.44 9.72
C ALA A 582 -20.41 5.52 10.46
N LEU A 583 -21.71 5.87 10.52
CA LEU A 583 -22.73 5.05 11.17
C LEU A 583 -22.80 3.64 10.56
N SER A 584 -22.82 3.55 9.23
CA SER A 584 -22.95 2.29 8.52
C SER A 584 -21.69 1.43 8.60
N LYS A 585 -20.51 2.01 8.36
CA LYS A 585 -19.25 1.25 8.16
C LYS A 585 -18.31 1.23 9.37
N THR A 586 -18.49 2.14 10.34
CA THR A 586 -17.65 2.21 11.55
C THR A 586 -18.40 1.78 12.81
N TYR A 587 -19.73 1.99 12.86
CA TYR A 587 -20.57 1.70 14.04
C TYR A 587 -21.63 0.62 13.78
N ASP A 588 -21.48 -0.13 12.68
CA ASP A 588 -22.32 -1.28 12.31
C ASP A 588 -23.84 -0.99 12.31
N LYS A 589 -24.24 0.26 12.05
CA LYS A 589 -25.63 0.64 11.84
C LYS A 589 -26.02 0.32 10.39
N SER A 590 -26.03 -0.97 10.06
CA SER A 590 -26.21 -1.48 8.69
C SER A 590 -27.53 -1.06 8.02
N HIS A 591 -28.54 -0.67 8.81
CA HIS A 591 -29.80 -0.11 8.31
C HIS A 591 -29.66 1.32 7.77
N VAL A 592 -28.58 2.04 8.11
CA VAL A 592 -28.28 3.37 7.58
C VAL A 592 -27.61 3.21 6.22
N VAL A 593 -28.32 3.64 5.17
CA VAL A 593 -27.76 3.71 3.81
C VAL A 593 -26.68 4.79 3.78
N SER A 594 -25.45 4.39 3.41
CA SER A 594 -24.27 5.25 3.46
C SER A 594 -24.10 6.17 2.24
N SER A 595 -24.56 5.75 1.06
CA SER A 595 -24.34 6.46 -0.20
C SER A 595 -25.58 6.49 -1.09
N GLY A 596 -25.60 7.43 -2.04
CA GLY A 596 -26.41 7.34 -3.25
C GLY A 596 -25.84 6.33 -4.25
N PRO A 597 -26.47 6.20 -5.44
CA PRO A 597 -26.03 5.24 -6.45
C PRO A 597 -24.56 5.43 -6.84
N LEU A 598 -23.75 4.40 -6.64
CA LEU A 598 -22.35 4.34 -7.04
C LEU A 598 -22.22 3.37 -8.21
N PHE A 599 -21.61 3.82 -9.31
CA PHE A 599 -21.46 3.02 -10.52
C PHE A 599 -20.80 1.68 -10.19
N HIS A 600 -21.47 0.58 -10.54
CA HIS A 600 -20.98 -0.78 -10.36
C HIS A 600 -20.53 -1.37 -11.70
N GLN A 601 -21.44 -1.45 -12.67
CA GLN A 601 -21.20 -2.06 -13.98
C GLN A 601 -22.08 -1.42 -15.07
N ALA A 602 -21.60 -1.49 -16.33
CA ALA A 602 -22.34 -1.17 -17.53
C ALA A 602 -22.30 -2.35 -18.51
N ASP A 603 -23.47 -2.88 -18.86
CA ASP A 603 -23.65 -3.91 -19.89
C ASP A 603 -24.06 -3.25 -21.20
N PHE A 604 -23.21 -3.32 -22.21
CA PHE A 604 -23.45 -2.74 -23.53
C PHE A 604 -24.12 -3.79 -24.41
N SER A 605 -25.42 -3.63 -24.70
CA SER A 605 -26.22 -4.63 -25.41
C SER A 605 -27.17 -3.98 -26.41
N GLY A 606 -27.07 -4.39 -27.67
CA GLY A 606 -27.85 -3.82 -28.76
C GLY A 606 -27.58 -2.32 -28.93
N GLU A 607 -28.64 -1.51 -28.94
CA GLU A 607 -28.58 -0.05 -29.07
C GLU A 607 -28.58 0.69 -27.70
N ALA A 608 -28.43 -0.02 -26.58
CA ALA A 608 -28.52 0.54 -25.24
C ALA A 608 -27.39 0.09 -24.31
N VAL A 609 -27.23 0.83 -23.21
CA VAL A 609 -26.34 0.51 -22.10
C VAL A 609 -27.17 0.29 -20.84
N TYR A 610 -27.02 -0.86 -20.20
CA TYR A 610 -27.71 -1.19 -18.95
C TYR A 610 -26.76 -1.05 -17.78
N ILE A 611 -27.07 -0.15 -16.84
CA ILE A 611 -26.17 0.24 -15.76
C ILE A 611 -26.71 -0.24 -14.41
N THR A 612 -25.85 -0.88 -13.62
CA THR A 612 -26.12 -1.21 -12.22
C THR A 612 -25.34 -0.31 -11.28
N PHE A 613 -25.89 -0.12 -10.09
CA PHE A 613 -25.29 0.70 -9.05
C PHE A 613 -25.26 -0.04 -7.72
N ASP A 614 -24.15 0.08 -7.01
CA ASP A 614 -24.14 -0.11 -5.57
C ASP A 614 -24.99 1.00 -4.92
N TYR A 615 -25.74 0.67 -3.87
CA TYR A 615 -26.69 1.59 -3.23
C TYR A 615 -27.77 2.14 -4.18
N GLY A 616 -28.09 1.39 -5.24
CA GLY A 616 -29.07 1.74 -6.26
C GLY A 616 -30.54 1.42 -5.95
N ASP A 617 -30.89 1.02 -4.72
CA ASP A 617 -32.27 0.66 -4.41
C ASP A 617 -33.22 1.87 -4.57
N GLY A 618 -34.29 1.71 -5.35
CA GLY A 618 -35.27 2.75 -5.68
C GLY A 618 -34.72 3.94 -6.47
N LEU A 619 -33.97 3.68 -7.55
CA LEU A 619 -33.50 4.71 -8.49
C LEU A 619 -34.65 5.61 -8.96
N LYS A 620 -34.45 6.92 -8.86
CA LYS A 620 -35.41 7.94 -9.32
C LYS A 620 -34.70 9.28 -9.56
N SER A 621 -35.41 10.21 -10.19
CA SER A 621 -35.02 11.61 -10.17
C SER A 621 -35.41 12.27 -8.85
N ILE A 622 -34.59 13.17 -8.34
CA ILE A 622 -34.89 13.92 -7.11
C ILE A 622 -36.08 14.88 -7.27
N ASP A 623 -36.34 15.34 -8.49
CA ASP A 623 -37.35 16.34 -8.84
C ASP A 623 -38.57 15.78 -9.58
N GLY A 624 -38.67 14.45 -9.74
CA GLY A 624 -39.74 13.79 -10.50
C GLY A 624 -39.69 14.05 -12.02
N SER A 625 -38.71 14.79 -12.51
CA SER A 625 -38.49 15.03 -13.94
C SER A 625 -37.76 13.85 -14.60
N PRO A 626 -37.69 13.76 -15.94
CA PRO A 626 -36.86 12.76 -16.61
C PRO A 626 -35.40 12.79 -16.10
N LEU A 627 -34.78 11.62 -16.05
CA LEU A 627 -33.35 11.52 -15.75
C LEU A 627 -32.55 12.27 -16.83
N ARG A 628 -31.57 13.06 -16.39
CA ARG A 628 -30.79 13.94 -17.27
C ARG A 628 -29.30 13.80 -17.04
N THR A 629 -28.52 14.38 -17.96
CA THR A 629 -27.03 14.40 -17.95
C THR A 629 -26.36 13.05 -18.22
N PHE A 630 -27.10 12.12 -18.83
CA PHE A 630 -26.51 10.93 -19.44
C PHE A 630 -26.10 11.23 -20.87
N GLU A 631 -24.93 10.71 -21.25
CA GLU A 631 -24.44 10.76 -22.61
C GLU A 631 -23.86 9.41 -23.00
N VAL A 632 -24.08 8.99 -24.24
CA VAL A 632 -23.48 7.78 -24.83
C VAL A 632 -22.66 8.12 -26.06
N ALA A 633 -21.67 7.29 -26.38
CA ALA A 633 -20.89 7.39 -27.60
C ALA A 633 -20.53 6.01 -28.14
N GLU A 634 -20.36 5.89 -29.45
CA GLU A 634 -19.72 4.72 -30.08
C GLU A 634 -18.19 4.87 -30.13
N THR A 635 -17.70 6.10 -30.29
CA THR A 635 -16.28 6.45 -30.27
C THR A 635 -16.02 7.47 -29.17
N ASP A 636 -15.01 7.24 -28.33
CA ASP A 636 -14.68 8.17 -27.25
C ASP A 636 -14.43 9.58 -27.80
N GLY A 637 -14.95 10.59 -27.11
CA GLY A 637 -14.94 11.99 -27.54
C GLY A 637 -16.20 12.45 -28.30
N PHE A 638 -16.95 11.54 -28.94
CA PHE A 638 -18.17 11.87 -29.70
C PHE A 638 -19.45 11.52 -28.94
N TYR A 639 -19.66 12.19 -27.81
CA TYR A 639 -20.80 11.94 -26.93
C TYR A 639 -22.07 12.66 -27.38
N TYR A 640 -23.19 11.94 -27.29
CA TYR A 640 -24.54 12.46 -27.56
C TYR A 640 -25.41 12.35 -26.31
N PRO A 641 -26.32 13.31 -26.06
CA PRO A 641 -27.32 13.19 -25.00
C PRO A 641 -28.11 11.88 -25.14
N ALA A 642 -28.36 11.24 -24.01
CA ALA A 642 -29.04 9.96 -23.92
C ALA A 642 -30.30 10.04 -23.05
N VAL A 643 -31.31 9.27 -23.43
CA VAL A 643 -32.48 8.99 -22.59
C VAL A 643 -32.07 7.93 -21.58
N ALA A 644 -32.50 8.09 -20.32
CA ALA A 644 -32.24 7.13 -19.25
C ALA A 644 -33.56 6.77 -18.53
N GLU A 645 -33.82 5.47 -18.40
CA GLU A 645 -35.05 4.93 -17.82
C GLU A 645 -34.72 3.84 -16.80
N VAL A 646 -35.52 3.74 -15.72
CA VAL A 646 -35.35 2.69 -14.72
C VAL A 646 -36.15 1.47 -15.17
N GLU A 647 -35.46 0.36 -15.43
CA GLU A 647 -36.02 -0.91 -15.88
C GLU A 647 -35.52 -2.05 -14.98
N ALA A 648 -36.43 -2.75 -14.30
CA ALA A 648 -36.12 -3.89 -13.42
C ALA A 648 -34.96 -3.63 -12.41
N GLY A 649 -34.88 -2.42 -11.84
CA GLY A 649 -33.84 -2.02 -10.89
C GLY A 649 -32.49 -1.63 -11.50
N ARG A 650 -32.39 -1.60 -12.85
CA ARG A 650 -31.23 -1.11 -13.62
C ARG A 650 -31.58 0.20 -14.34
N LEU A 651 -30.57 0.94 -14.80
CA LEU A 651 -30.79 2.03 -15.75
C LEU A 651 -30.54 1.57 -17.17
N LYS A 652 -31.53 1.70 -18.04
CA LYS A 652 -31.36 1.59 -19.49
C LYS A 652 -31.05 2.98 -20.05
N VAL A 653 -29.91 3.13 -20.71
CA VAL A 653 -29.42 4.39 -21.27
C VAL A 653 -29.18 4.25 -22.77
N TYR A 654 -29.79 5.09 -23.60
CA TYR A 654 -29.70 4.98 -25.05
C TYR A 654 -29.85 6.34 -25.76
N SER A 655 -29.42 6.43 -27.02
CA SER A 655 -29.61 7.61 -27.86
C SER A 655 -29.92 7.19 -29.29
N GLU A 656 -30.94 7.79 -29.91
CA GLU A 656 -31.29 7.50 -31.32
C GLU A 656 -30.14 7.78 -32.30
N LYS A 657 -29.17 8.61 -31.88
CA LYS A 657 -27.97 8.96 -32.66
C LYS A 657 -26.83 7.96 -32.52
N VAL A 658 -26.89 7.01 -31.59
CA VAL A 658 -25.80 6.07 -31.27
C VAL A 658 -26.34 4.66 -31.31
N LYS A 659 -26.09 3.96 -32.43
CA LYS A 659 -26.62 2.61 -32.66
C LYS A 659 -25.83 1.51 -31.97
N HIS A 660 -24.53 1.73 -31.77
CA HIS A 660 -23.66 0.77 -31.10
C HIS A 660 -22.91 1.49 -29.96
N PRO A 661 -23.59 1.81 -28.84
CA PRO A 661 -22.94 2.50 -27.74
C PRO A 661 -21.77 1.66 -27.21
N ARG A 662 -20.62 2.32 -27.04
CA ARG A 662 -19.38 1.77 -26.48
C ARG A 662 -18.88 2.56 -25.29
N TYR A 663 -19.46 3.72 -25.04
CA TYR A 663 -19.13 4.59 -23.92
C TYR A 663 -20.41 5.14 -23.32
N VAL A 664 -20.44 5.30 -22.01
CA VAL A 664 -21.50 6.01 -21.29
C VAL A 664 -20.89 6.87 -20.18
N ARG A 665 -21.47 8.04 -19.95
CA ARG A 665 -21.08 8.91 -18.83
C ARG A 665 -22.28 9.62 -18.23
N TYR A 666 -22.19 9.95 -16.94
CA TYR A 666 -23.24 10.60 -16.17
C TYR A 666 -22.69 11.78 -15.38
N GLY A 667 -23.41 12.91 -15.42
CA GLY A 667 -23.01 14.12 -14.70
C GLY A 667 -21.67 14.70 -15.18
N TRP A 668 -21.27 14.41 -16.43
CA TRP A 668 -19.97 14.74 -17.02
C TRP A 668 -19.90 16.18 -17.54
N GLN A 669 -20.34 17.12 -16.71
CA GLN A 669 -20.31 18.55 -16.99
C GLN A 669 -19.56 19.25 -15.85
N PRO A 670 -18.82 20.34 -16.12
CA PRO A 670 -18.17 21.12 -15.07
C PRO A 670 -19.16 21.53 -13.95
N PHE A 671 -20.16 22.32 -14.34
CA PHE A 671 -21.37 22.53 -13.56
C PHE A 671 -22.48 21.59 -14.06
N THR A 672 -23.05 20.77 -13.20
CA THR A 672 -24.04 19.75 -13.55
C THR A 672 -25.30 19.90 -12.71
N ARG A 673 -26.45 19.64 -13.35
CA ARG A 673 -27.77 19.53 -12.71
C ARG A 673 -28.24 18.09 -12.61
N ALA A 674 -27.31 17.14 -12.59
CA ALA A 674 -27.58 15.71 -12.50
C ALA A 674 -28.59 15.42 -11.37
N ASN A 675 -29.59 14.56 -11.64
CA ASN A 675 -30.76 14.41 -10.76
C ASN A 675 -31.04 12.97 -10.29
N LEU A 676 -30.21 11.98 -10.66
CA LEU A 676 -30.35 10.61 -10.19
C LEU A 676 -30.05 10.49 -8.69
N VAL A 677 -30.99 9.90 -7.96
CA VAL A 677 -30.89 9.54 -6.54
C VAL A 677 -31.41 8.13 -6.30
N ASN A 678 -31.10 7.56 -5.14
CA ASN A 678 -31.76 6.33 -4.66
C ASN A 678 -33.03 6.65 -3.84
N LYS A 679 -33.64 5.63 -3.24
CA LYS A 679 -34.88 5.78 -2.44
C LYS A 679 -34.74 6.78 -1.29
N GLU A 680 -33.54 6.88 -0.69
CA GLU A 680 -33.19 7.78 0.42
C GLU A 680 -32.93 9.22 -0.04
N GLY A 681 -33.01 9.50 -1.34
CA GLY A 681 -32.73 10.83 -1.90
C GLY A 681 -31.24 11.17 -1.95
N LEU A 682 -30.34 10.18 -1.82
CA LEU A 682 -28.90 10.42 -1.89
C LEU A 682 -28.42 10.43 -3.36
N PRO A 683 -27.60 11.42 -3.78
CA PRO A 683 -27.24 11.63 -5.18
C PRO A 683 -26.23 10.61 -5.71
N ALA A 684 -26.39 10.25 -6.98
CA ALA A 684 -25.45 9.42 -7.70
C ALA A 684 -24.15 10.16 -8.02
N SER A 685 -23.03 9.45 -8.00
CA SER A 685 -21.71 10.00 -8.30
C SER A 685 -21.47 10.17 -9.81
N THR A 686 -20.66 11.16 -10.22
CA THR A 686 -20.15 11.28 -11.61
C THR A 686 -19.34 10.05 -11.99
N PHE A 687 -19.61 9.49 -13.17
CA PHE A 687 -18.84 8.38 -13.71
C PHE A 687 -18.73 8.43 -15.23
N LYS A 688 -17.72 7.74 -15.76
CA LYS A 688 -17.61 7.31 -17.16
C LYS A 688 -17.30 5.81 -17.19
N ALA A 689 -17.88 5.12 -18.17
CA ALA A 689 -17.62 3.72 -18.44
C ALA A 689 -17.44 3.49 -19.94
N GLU A 690 -16.64 2.49 -20.27
CA GLU A 690 -16.36 2.03 -21.62
C GLU A 690 -16.71 0.55 -21.73
N ALA A 691 -17.24 0.14 -22.88
CA ALA A 691 -17.51 -1.25 -23.18
C ALA A 691 -16.20 -2.04 -23.21
N PRO A 692 -16.16 -3.24 -22.60
CA PRO A 692 -15.02 -4.14 -22.72
C PRO A 692 -14.57 -4.24 -24.18
N GLN A 693 -13.30 -3.98 -24.46
CA GLN A 693 -12.80 -4.05 -25.82
C GLN A 693 -12.74 -5.53 -26.24
N SER A 694 -13.37 -5.90 -27.35
CA SER A 694 -13.14 -7.20 -27.99
C SER A 694 -11.72 -7.23 -28.54
N TYR A 695 -10.83 -8.00 -27.92
CA TYR A 695 -9.42 -8.14 -28.33
C TYR A 695 -9.24 -9.23 -29.37
N VAL A 696 -10.07 -10.27 -29.31
CA VAL A 696 -10.24 -11.24 -30.39
C VAL A 696 -11.49 -10.85 -31.18
N ARG A 697 -11.35 -10.66 -32.50
CA ARG A 697 -12.49 -10.26 -33.35
C ARG A 697 -13.28 -11.45 -33.86
N ASN A 698 -12.59 -12.54 -34.19
CA ASN A 698 -13.20 -13.71 -34.80
C ASN A 698 -12.35 -14.97 -34.50
N ILE A 699 -13.00 -16.14 -34.59
CA ILE A 699 -12.36 -17.45 -34.46
C ILE A 699 -12.93 -18.40 -35.51
N ARG A 700 -12.05 -19.11 -36.22
CA ARG A 700 -12.43 -20.21 -37.09
C ARG A 700 -12.11 -21.53 -36.41
N LEU A 701 -13.15 -22.36 -36.22
CA LEU A 701 -13.05 -23.69 -35.66
C LEU A 701 -13.05 -24.74 -36.78
N GLN A 702 -12.18 -25.72 -36.67
CA GLN A 702 -12.06 -26.81 -37.64
C GLN A 702 -11.75 -28.12 -36.93
N GLN A 703 -12.63 -29.10 -37.06
CA GLN A 703 -12.37 -30.46 -36.59
C GLN A 703 -11.39 -31.15 -37.54
N MET A 704 -10.34 -31.76 -36.99
CA MET A 704 -9.34 -32.48 -37.76
C MET A 704 -9.69 -33.96 -37.83
N ASP A 705 -9.59 -34.52 -39.03
CA ASP A 705 -9.65 -35.95 -39.30
C ASP A 705 -8.28 -36.61 -39.07
N GLY A 706 -8.29 -37.89 -38.70
CA GLY A 706 -7.08 -38.70 -38.56
C GLY A 706 -6.52 -38.73 -37.13
N PHE A 707 -6.27 -39.94 -36.65
CA PHE A 707 -5.77 -40.21 -35.29
C PHE A 707 -4.97 -41.54 -35.26
N PRO A 708 -3.93 -41.71 -34.41
CA PRO A 708 -3.15 -42.95 -34.37
C PRO A 708 -3.99 -44.19 -34.05
N LYS A 709 -3.77 -45.28 -34.80
CA LYS A 709 -4.52 -46.55 -34.67
C LYS A 709 -3.67 -47.76 -34.25
N SER A 710 -2.35 -47.62 -34.16
CA SER A 710 -1.41 -48.74 -33.96
C SER A 710 -1.50 -49.39 -32.57
N ASP A 711 -1.83 -48.63 -31.53
CA ASP A 711 -1.94 -49.16 -30.16
C ASP A 711 -3.36 -49.59 -29.81
N LYS A 712 -3.48 -50.81 -29.26
CA LYS A 712 -4.77 -51.32 -28.76
C LYS A 712 -5.34 -50.38 -27.71
N GLY A 713 -6.52 -49.82 -28.03
CA GLY A 713 -7.27 -48.92 -27.17
C GLY A 713 -6.99 -47.43 -27.37
N PHE A 714 -5.88 -47.08 -28.04
CA PHE A 714 -5.49 -45.68 -28.23
C PHE A 714 -6.44 -44.95 -29.18
N LYS A 715 -6.96 -45.64 -30.21
CA LYS A 715 -7.92 -45.11 -31.18
C LYS A 715 -9.21 -44.53 -30.59
N MET A 716 -9.49 -44.79 -29.31
CA MET A 716 -10.64 -44.23 -28.57
C MET A 716 -10.30 -42.89 -27.90
N GLY A 717 -9.11 -42.34 -28.16
CA GLY A 717 -8.59 -41.15 -27.52
C GLY A 717 -7.83 -41.45 -26.23
N VAL A 718 -7.22 -40.40 -25.70
CA VAL A 718 -6.48 -40.40 -24.43
C VAL A 718 -6.72 -39.08 -23.71
N SER A 719 -6.45 -39.04 -22.42
CA SER A 719 -6.38 -37.78 -21.68
C SER A 719 -5.02 -37.56 -21.06
N ALA A 720 -4.73 -36.28 -20.86
CA ALA A 720 -3.53 -35.73 -20.26
C ALA A 720 -2.29 -36.30 -20.95
N CYS A 721 -2.34 -36.35 -22.29
CA CYS A 721 -1.17 -36.63 -23.10
C CYS A 721 -0.24 -35.43 -23.10
N TYR A 722 1.05 -35.68 -23.31
CA TYR A 722 1.99 -34.62 -23.62
C TYR A 722 1.80 -34.25 -25.10
N ALA A 723 1.72 -32.96 -25.40
CA ALA A 723 1.64 -32.49 -26.78
C ALA A 723 2.40 -31.18 -26.96
N GLY A 724 2.82 -30.93 -28.19
CA GLY A 724 3.56 -29.73 -28.52
C GLY A 724 3.82 -29.63 -30.01
N ILE A 725 4.47 -28.54 -30.39
CA ILE A 725 4.81 -28.22 -31.76
C ILE A 725 6.32 -28.22 -31.89
N LEU A 726 6.83 -28.93 -32.91
CA LEU A 726 8.25 -29.03 -33.18
C LEU A 726 8.48 -29.13 -34.69
N ASN A 727 9.26 -28.21 -35.27
CA ASN A 727 9.60 -28.17 -36.70
C ASN A 727 8.37 -28.27 -37.64
N GLY A 728 7.30 -27.52 -37.34
CA GLY A 728 6.06 -27.52 -38.14
C GLY A 728 5.23 -28.80 -38.00
N LYS A 729 5.54 -29.65 -37.03
CA LYS A 729 4.81 -30.89 -36.72
C LYS A 729 4.08 -30.76 -35.40
N LEU A 730 2.88 -31.31 -35.36
CA LEU A 730 2.12 -31.53 -34.14
C LEU A 730 2.54 -32.89 -33.57
N LEU A 731 3.03 -32.89 -32.33
CA LEU A 731 3.42 -34.11 -31.63
C LEU A 731 2.46 -34.40 -30.49
N MET A 732 2.20 -35.69 -30.28
CA MET A 732 1.41 -36.20 -29.16
C MET A 732 2.11 -37.43 -28.59
N ALA A 733 2.26 -37.49 -27.28
CA ALA A 733 2.92 -38.56 -26.57
C ALA A 733 2.17 -39.00 -25.32
N GLY A 734 2.15 -40.31 -25.08
CA GLY A 734 1.58 -40.90 -23.88
C GLY A 734 0.07 -40.66 -23.71
N GLY A 735 -0.35 -40.29 -22.50
CA GLY A 735 -1.76 -40.20 -22.11
C GLY A 735 -2.32 -41.51 -21.58
N CYS A 736 -3.59 -41.49 -21.17
CA CYS A 736 -4.25 -42.66 -20.57
C CYS A 736 -5.70 -42.85 -21.03
N ASN A 737 -6.20 -44.09 -20.96
CA ASN A 737 -7.61 -44.46 -21.24
C ASN A 737 -8.01 -45.78 -20.54
N PHE A 738 -9.27 -46.20 -20.66
CA PHE A 738 -9.86 -47.44 -20.16
C PHE A 738 -10.29 -48.36 -21.33
N PRO A 739 -9.36 -49.02 -22.03
CA PRO A 739 -9.68 -49.66 -23.30
C PRO A 739 -10.32 -51.05 -23.21
N GLY A 740 -10.51 -51.56 -22.00
CA GLY A 740 -11.17 -52.84 -21.74
C GLY A 740 -12.50 -52.61 -21.03
N ILE A 741 -12.46 -52.68 -19.70
CA ILE A 741 -13.62 -52.43 -18.84
C ILE A 741 -13.76 -50.91 -18.65
N PRO A 742 -14.96 -50.33 -18.82
CA PRO A 742 -15.22 -48.91 -18.55
C PRO A 742 -14.89 -48.53 -17.10
N ALA A 743 -14.55 -47.25 -16.86
CA ALA A 743 -14.28 -46.74 -15.52
C ALA A 743 -15.48 -46.93 -14.56
N SER A 744 -16.71 -46.81 -15.07
CA SER A 744 -17.96 -47.04 -14.34
C SER A 744 -18.13 -48.47 -13.81
N GLU A 745 -17.42 -49.43 -14.39
CA GLU A 745 -17.44 -50.85 -14.01
C GLU A 745 -16.16 -51.25 -13.25
N GLY A 746 -15.35 -50.28 -12.80
CA GLY A 746 -14.11 -50.54 -12.06
C GLY A 746 -12.91 -50.91 -12.95
N GLY A 747 -12.95 -50.56 -14.23
CA GLY A 747 -11.84 -50.78 -15.15
C GLY A 747 -10.54 -50.11 -14.71
N LYS A 748 -9.41 -50.78 -14.95
CA LYS A 748 -8.07 -50.22 -14.67
C LYS A 748 -7.62 -49.27 -15.77
N LYS A 749 -7.07 -48.13 -15.37
CA LYS A 749 -6.51 -47.11 -16.27
C LYS A 749 -5.23 -47.65 -16.93
N LYS A 750 -5.17 -47.60 -18.26
CA LYS A 750 -3.98 -47.93 -19.06
C LYS A 750 -3.25 -46.67 -19.48
N PHE A 751 -1.93 -46.64 -19.30
CA PHE A 751 -1.05 -45.57 -19.75
C PHE A 751 -0.33 -45.95 -21.04
N TYR A 752 -0.01 -44.97 -21.87
CA TYR A 752 0.68 -45.16 -23.15
C TYR A 752 2.06 -44.49 -23.14
N GLN A 753 2.97 -45.00 -23.99
CA GLN A 753 4.34 -44.49 -24.10
C GLN A 753 4.69 -43.98 -25.50
N ASN A 754 3.93 -44.30 -26.54
CA ASN A 754 4.31 -43.96 -27.91
C ASN A 754 4.25 -42.45 -28.17
N ILE A 755 5.17 -41.96 -29.01
CA ILE A 755 5.23 -40.59 -29.52
C ILE A 755 4.81 -40.62 -31.00
N TYR A 756 3.80 -39.83 -31.34
CA TYR A 756 3.27 -39.68 -32.68
C TYR A 756 3.50 -38.25 -33.19
N ALA A 757 3.75 -38.10 -34.49
CA ALA A 757 3.85 -36.81 -35.15
C ALA A 757 2.99 -36.76 -36.41
N ALA A 758 2.41 -35.59 -36.67
CA ALA A 758 1.71 -35.23 -37.91
C ALA A 758 2.13 -33.83 -38.36
N GLU A 759 2.08 -33.52 -39.66
CA GLU A 759 2.31 -32.15 -40.13
C GLU A 759 1.21 -31.22 -39.62
N MET A 760 1.54 -29.95 -39.31
CA MET A 760 0.57 -28.97 -38.78
C MET A 760 -0.27 -28.26 -39.84
N ASN A 761 0.15 -28.29 -41.11
CA ASN A 761 -0.54 -27.60 -42.19
C ASN A 761 -1.42 -28.47 -43.10
N PRO A 762 -2.09 -29.56 -42.65
CA PRO A 762 -3.11 -30.18 -43.46
C PRO A 762 -4.40 -29.36 -43.37
N ASP A 763 -5.15 -29.32 -44.47
CA ASP A 763 -6.44 -28.63 -44.51
C ASP A 763 -7.43 -29.27 -43.54
N THR A 764 -7.60 -30.59 -43.57
CA THR A 764 -8.52 -31.31 -42.65
C THR A 764 -7.98 -32.63 -42.12
N LEU A 765 -6.92 -33.22 -42.67
CA LEU A 765 -6.47 -34.58 -42.34
C LEU A 765 -5.06 -34.63 -41.73
N LEU A 766 -4.95 -35.00 -40.45
CA LEU A 766 -3.70 -35.29 -39.77
C LEU A 766 -3.25 -36.75 -40.04
N VAL A 767 -2.13 -36.91 -40.74
CA VAL A 767 -1.50 -38.22 -40.96
C VAL A 767 -0.46 -38.48 -39.88
N TRP A 768 -0.83 -39.31 -38.90
CA TRP A 768 0.01 -39.59 -37.73
C TRP A 768 0.97 -40.77 -37.95
N ASN A 769 2.24 -40.56 -37.65
CA ASN A 769 3.28 -41.58 -37.69
C ASN A 769 3.90 -41.79 -36.30
N LYS A 770 4.18 -43.04 -35.92
CA LYS A 770 4.93 -43.33 -34.68
C LYS A 770 6.41 -42.98 -34.90
N VAL A 771 6.93 -42.02 -34.13
CA VAL A 771 8.28 -41.45 -34.29
C VAL A 771 9.21 -41.73 -33.11
N GLY A 772 8.69 -42.27 -32.00
CA GLY A 772 9.47 -42.63 -30.83
C GLY A 772 8.62 -43.12 -29.67
N GLU A 773 9.21 -43.18 -28.48
CA GLU A 773 8.56 -43.57 -27.22
C GLU A 773 9.11 -42.73 -26.07
N LEU A 774 8.25 -42.46 -25.08
CA LEU A 774 8.61 -41.90 -23.78
C LEU A 774 9.43 -42.92 -22.98
N PRO A 775 10.22 -42.50 -21.97
CA PRO A 775 11.01 -43.41 -21.14
C PRO A 775 10.16 -44.44 -20.39
N ALA A 776 8.91 -44.09 -20.09
CA ALA A 776 7.88 -44.95 -19.53
C ALA A 776 6.50 -44.48 -19.99
N PRO A 777 5.46 -45.35 -19.94
CA PRO A 777 4.08 -44.89 -20.09
C PRO A 777 3.77 -43.79 -19.08
N ALA A 778 3.13 -42.70 -19.48
CA ALA A 778 2.89 -41.56 -18.61
C ALA A 778 1.70 -40.68 -19.08
N ALA A 779 1.04 -40.01 -18.13
CA ALA A 779 0.02 -38.98 -18.36
C ALA A 779 0.00 -37.97 -17.20
N TYR A 780 -0.85 -36.94 -17.27
CA TYR A 780 -1.05 -35.96 -16.19
C TYR A 780 0.23 -35.20 -15.77
N GLY A 781 1.18 -35.05 -16.68
CA GLY A 781 2.32 -34.15 -16.53
C GLY A 781 2.12 -32.86 -17.33
N VAL A 782 3.17 -32.04 -17.38
CA VAL A 782 3.20 -30.80 -18.17
C VAL A 782 3.93 -31.05 -19.47
N SER A 783 3.43 -30.49 -20.57
CA SER A 783 4.16 -30.39 -21.85
C SER A 783 4.16 -28.96 -22.36
N VAL A 784 5.35 -28.43 -22.70
CA VAL A 784 5.51 -27.09 -23.28
C VAL A 784 6.43 -27.15 -24.49
N SER A 785 6.11 -26.37 -25.52
CA SER A 785 6.98 -26.25 -26.71
C SER A 785 8.05 -25.21 -26.45
N CYS A 786 9.29 -25.49 -26.86
CA CYS A 786 10.42 -24.56 -26.89
C CYS A 786 10.98 -24.50 -28.32
N PRO A 787 11.85 -23.51 -28.65
CA PRO A 787 12.30 -23.31 -30.03
C PRO A 787 12.91 -24.54 -30.71
N ASP A 788 13.53 -25.44 -29.93
CA ASP A 788 14.24 -26.63 -30.40
C ASP A 788 13.61 -27.96 -29.97
N GLY A 789 12.48 -27.96 -29.25
CA GLY A 789 11.93 -29.19 -28.68
C GLY A 789 10.59 -29.07 -27.95
N ILE A 790 10.19 -30.15 -27.29
CA ILE A 790 9.03 -30.19 -26.39
C ILE A 790 9.49 -30.71 -25.03
N ILE A 791 9.36 -29.90 -24.00
CA ILE A 791 9.73 -30.29 -22.62
C ILE A 791 8.54 -30.96 -21.96
N CYS A 792 8.74 -32.17 -21.46
CA CYS A 792 7.78 -32.94 -20.68
C CYS A 792 8.23 -33.02 -19.23
N VAL A 793 7.34 -32.71 -18.27
CA VAL A 793 7.67 -32.60 -16.84
C VAL A 793 6.72 -33.48 -16.02
N GLY A 794 7.29 -34.38 -15.23
CA GLY A 794 6.57 -35.22 -14.26
C GLY A 794 5.39 -35.98 -14.86
N GLY A 795 4.31 -36.13 -14.09
CA GLY A 795 3.12 -36.90 -14.44
C GLY A 795 3.01 -38.17 -13.60
N ASN A 796 2.15 -39.10 -14.00
CA ASN A 796 1.99 -40.38 -13.33
C ASN A 796 1.83 -41.54 -14.31
N ASN A 797 1.99 -42.75 -13.77
CA ASN A 797 1.72 -43.99 -14.45
C ASN A 797 1.22 -45.07 -13.48
N GLU A 798 1.19 -46.33 -13.92
CA GLU A 798 0.72 -47.47 -13.11
C GLU A 798 1.51 -47.69 -11.81
N ARG A 799 2.74 -47.15 -11.71
CA ARG A 799 3.62 -47.26 -10.53
C ARG A 799 3.55 -46.05 -9.60
N GLY A 800 2.96 -44.94 -10.03
CA GLY A 800 2.84 -43.71 -9.23
C GLY A 800 3.27 -42.45 -9.98
N ALA A 801 3.43 -41.36 -9.24
CA ALA A 801 3.89 -40.07 -9.75
C ALA A 801 5.39 -40.10 -10.13
N LEU A 802 5.78 -39.24 -11.08
CA LEU A 802 7.10 -39.22 -11.71
C LEU A 802 7.87 -37.93 -11.36
N THR A 803 9.19 -38.04 -11.28
CA THR A 803 10.13 -36.91 -11.18
C THR A 803 10.74 -36.53 -12.52
N SER A 804 10.62 -37.40 -13.53
CA SER A 804 11.37 -37.29 -14.78
C SER A 804 11.05 -36.00 -15.54
N VAL A 805 12.10 -35.33 -16.01
CA VAL A 805 12.00 -34.18 -16.91
C VAL A 805 12.87 -34.44 -18.14
N TYR A 806 12.30 -34.26 -19.33
CA TYR A 806 13.03 -34.49 -20.57
C TYR A 806 12.49 -33.62 -21.70
N LYS A 807 13.37 -33.32 -22.66
CA LYS A 807 13.07 -32.58 -23.88
C LYS A 807 13.04 -33.55 -25.05
N ILE A 808 11.92 -33.58 -25.77
CA ILE A 808 11.75 -34.30 -27.03
C ILE A 808 12.36 -33.44 -28.14
N LEU A 809 13.34 -33.99 -28.85
CA LEU A 809 14.06 -33.36 -29.95
C LEU A 809 13.75 -34.08 -31.26
N TRP A 810 13.70 -33.34 -32.37
CA TRP A 810 13.47 -33.91 -33.69
C TRP A 810 14.78 -34.21 -34.41
N ASN A 811 14.92 -35.43 -34.95
CA ASN A 811 16.07 -35.81 -35.76
C ASN A 811 15.67 -35.92 -37.23
N GLU A 812 15.93 -34.86 -38.00
CA GLU A 812 15.58 -34.78 -39.43
C GLU A 812 16.13 -35.94 -40.25
N LYS A 813 17.37 -36.37 -39.98
CA LYS A 813 18.02 -37.44 -40.74
C LYS A 813 17.35 -38.81 -40.54
N LYS A 814 16.73 -39.03 -39.38
CA LYS A 814 16.13 -40.31 -39.00
C LYS A 814 14.61 -40.33 -39.13
N GLY A 815 13.96 -39.18 -39.29
CA GLY A 815 12.49 -39.06 -39.22
C GLY A 815 11.92 -39.56 -37.89
N LYS A 816 12.69 -39.43 -36.81
CA LYS A 816 12.38 -39.93 -35.46
C LYS A 816 12.74 -38.89 -34.42
N VAL A 817 12.25 -39.06 -33.20
CA VAL A 817 12.62 -38.21 -32.06
C VAL A 817 13.76 -38.82 -31.25
N SER A 818 14.52 -37.96 -30.57
CA SER A 818 15.44 -38.32 -29.48
C SER A 818 15.03 -37.61 -28.19
N LEU A 819 15.43 -38.15 -27.04
CA LEU A 819 15.14 -37.56 -25.74
C LEU A 819 16.42 -37.03 -25.12
N GLU A 820 16.38 -35.78 -24.67
CA GLU A 820 17.41 -35.15 -23.85
C GLU A 820 16.90 -35.07 -22.40
N MET A 821 17.61 -35.67 -21.45
CA MET A 821 17.24 -35.61 -20.05
C MET A 821 17.57 -34.23 -19.47
N LEU A 822 16.60 -33.65 -18.76
CA LEU A 822 16.78 -32.42 -17.99
C LEU A 822 16.85 -32.75 -16.50
N PRO A 823 17.23 -31.80 -15.62
CA PRO A 823 17.20 -32.02 -14.18
C PRO A 823 15.82 -32.50 -13.71
N ASP A 824 15.79 -33.63 -13.01
CA ASP A 824 14.58 -34.18 -12.42
C ASP A 824 13.94 -33.20 -11.42
N LEU A 825 12.61 -33.27 -11.30
CA LEU A 825 11.89 -32.54 -10.26
C LEU A 825 12.42 -32.90 -8.86
N PRO A 826 12.44 -31.95 -7.92
CA PRO A 826 12.91 -32.19 -6.55
C PRO A 826 12.05 -33.23 -5.80
N TYR A 827 10.84 -33.48 -6.28
CA TYR A 827 9.92 -34.50 -5.79
C TYR A 827 8.92 -34.88 -6.88
N ALA A 828 8.31 -36.06 -6.77
CA ALA A 828 7.35 -36.53 -7.75
C ALA A 828 6.08 -35.66 -7.74
N LEU A 829 5.62 -35.26 -8.93
CA LEU A 829 4.43 -34.43 -9.13
C LEU A 829 3.60 -34.97 -10.30
N ASP A 830 2.28 -34.94 -10.13
CA ASP A 830 1.29 -35.18 -11.18
C ASP A 830 0.11 -34.20 -11.03
N ASN A 831 -0.70 -34.05 -12.08
CA ASN A 831 -1.85 -33.14 -12.11
C ASN A 831 -1.49 -31.66 -11.82
N MET A 832 -0.24 -31.28 -12.05
CA MET A 832 0.22 -29.89 -11.99
C MET A 832 0.01 -29.19 -13.33
N CYS A 833 0.05 -27.87 -13.32
CA CYS A 833 0.10 -27.06 -14.54
C CYS A 833 1.49 -26.48 -14.72
N GLY A 834 1.87 -26.14 -15.96
CA GLY A 834 3.14 -25.48 -16.21
C GLY A 834 3.19 -24.77 -17.56
N THR A 835 4.15 -23.85 -17.68
CA THR A 835 4.32 -22.98 -18.83
C THR A 835 5.79 -22.60 -18.98
N LEU A 836 6.19 -22.22 -20.20
CA LEU A 836 7.51 -21.68 -20.52
C LEU A 836 7.37 -20.23 -20.97
N VAL A 837 8.24 -19.34 -20.47
CA VAL A 837 8.35 -17.95 -20.92
C VAL A 837 9.83 -17.58 -20.96
N GLY A 838 10.29 -17.12 -22.12
CA GLY A 838 11.73 -17.05 -22.41
C GLY A 838 12.39 -18.41 -22.13
N ASN A 839 13.40 -18.41 -21.26
CA ASN A 839 14.12 -19.61 -20.83
C ASN A 839 13.71 -20.12 -19.44
N GLN A 840 12.60 -19.62 -18.90
CA GLN A 840 12.12 -19.97 -17.56
C GLN A 840 10.92 -20.90 -17.62
N LEU A 841 11.11 -22.14 -17.20
CA LEU A 841 10.08 -23.17 -17.09
C LEU A 841 9.46 -23.13 -15.70
N PHE A 842 8.14 -22.95 -15.62
CA PHE A 842 7.39 -22.90 -14.37
C PHE A 842 6.43 -24.08 -14.24
N VAL A 843 6.27 -24.58 -13.01
CA VAL A 843 5.29 -25.62 -12.65
C VAL A 843 4.62 -25.25 -11.35
N ALA A 844 3.28 -25.37 -11.29
CA ALA A 844 2.49 -25.02 -10.11
C ALA A 844 1.43 -26.08 -9.76
N GLY A 845 1.20 -26.26 -8.45
CA GLY A 845 0.19 -27.16 -7.89
C GLY A 845 0.52 -28.64 -8.07
N GLY A 846 -0.52 -29.45 -8.27
CA GLY A 846 -0.43 -30.91 -8.44
C GLY A 846 -0.38 -31.66 -7.13
N ASN A 847 -0.24 -32.99 -7.20
CA ASN A 847 -0.06 -33.80 -6.00
C ASN A 847 1.41 -33.94 -5.64
N ARG A 848 1.79 -33.42 -4.48
CA ARG A 848 3.09 -33.68 -3.84
C ARG A 848 2.91 -34.84 -2.87
N ALA A 849 3.60 -35.95 -3.11
CA ALA A 849 3.48 -37.17 -2.31
C ALA A 849 2.03 -37.66 -2.15
N GLY A 850 1.24 -37.57 -3.23
CA GLY A 850 -0.16 -38.03 -3.26
C GLY A 850 -1.17 -37.09 -2.60
N LYS A 851 -0.75 -35.89 -2.16
CA LYS A 851 -1.64 -34.86 -1.61
C LYS A 851 -1.63 -33.61 -2.49
N PRO A 852 -2.78 -32.96 -2.75
CA PRO A 852 -2.82 -31.65 -3.41
C PRO A 852 -1.88 -30.65 -2.72
N SER A 853 -1.14 -29.84 -3.50
CA SER A 853 -0.22 -28.84 -2.96
C SER A 853 -0.42 -27.43 -3.55
N ASN A 854 0.25 -26.47 -2.92
CA ASN A 854 0.42 -25.10 -3.40
C ASN A 854 1.82 -24.87 -4.03
N SER A 855 2.51 -25.96 -4.38
CA SER A 855 3.90 -25.92 -4.83
C SER A 855 4.07 -25.02 -6.05
N PHE A 856 5.17 -24.27 -6.09
CA PHE A 856 5.54 -23.45 -7.24
C PHE A 856 7.04 -23.56 -7.49
N LEU A 857 7.41 -24.07 -8.66
CA LEU A 857 8.77 -24.43 -9.03
C LEU A 857 9.19 -23.73 -10.31
N ARG A 858 10.47 -23.38 -10.40
CA ARG A 858 11.08 -22.81 -11.61
C ARG A 858 12.37 -23.55 -11.97
N LEU A 859 12.54 -23.85 -13.25
CA LEU A 859 13.81 -24.27 -13.85
C LEU A 859 14.28 -23.22 -14.85
N ASP A 860 15.54 -22.83 -14.76
CA ASP A 860 16.19 -21.95 -15.74
C ASP A 860 16.93 -22.82 -16.77
N LEU A 861 16.48 -22.76 -18.03
CA LEU A 861 17.04 -23.56 -19.12
C LEU A 861 18.43 -23.10 -19.56
N GLU A 862 18.84 -21.86 -19.24
CA GLU A 862 20.21 -21.39 -19.48
C GLU A 862 21.18 -21.82 -18.38
N SER A 863 20.64 -22.19 -17.20
CA SER A 863 21.43 -22.47 -16.00
C SER A 863 21.03 -23.80 -15.36
N LEU A 864 20.96 -24.88 -16.16
CA LEU A 864 20.53 -26.22 -15.71
C LEU A 864 21.30 -26.76 -14.50
N SER A 865 22.56 -26.37 -14.31
CA SER A 865 23.37 -26.76 -13.14
C SER A 865 22.83 -26.24 -11.81
N THR A 866 21.99 -25.20 -11.83
CA THR A 866 21.34 -24.67 -10.62
C THR A 866 20.15 -25.53 -10.19
N GLY A 867 19.63 -26.38 -11.07
CA GLY A 867 18.48 -27.23 -10.81
C GLY A 867 17.17 -26.45 -10.64
N TRP A 868 16.16 -27.16 -10.12
CA TRP A 868 14.85 -26.58 -9.81
C TRP A 868 14.92 -25.70 -8.57
N GLN A 869 14.23 -24.56 -8.62
CA GLN A 869 14.12 -23.62 -7.52
C GLN A 869 12.69 -23.58 -7.00
N GLU A 870 12.52 -23.68 -5.68
CA GLU A 870 11.25 -23.41 -5.03
C GLU A 870 11.00 -21.89 -4.99
N LEU A 871 9.83 -21.49 -5.46
CA LEU A 871 9.32 -20.13 -5.40
C LEU A 871 8.24 -20.03 -4.30
N PRO A 872 7.87 -18.82 -3.87
CA PRO A 872 6.78 -18.65 -2.91
C PRO A 872 5.51 -19.38 -3.36
N GLU A 873 4.95 -20.24 -2.52
CA GLU A 873 3.71 -20.95 -2.80
C GLU A 873 2.56 -19.98 -3.06
N PHE A 874 1.64 -20.36 -3.96
CA PHE A 874 0.45 -19.52 -4.18
C PHE A 874 -0.49 -19.62 -2.97
N PRO A 875 -1.15 -18.51 -2.58
CA PRO A 875 -2.03 -18.50 -1.42
C PRO A 875 -3.32 -19.29 -1.68
N GLY A 876 -4.11 -19.53 -0.62
CA GLY A 876 -5.40 -20.21 -0.71
C GLY A 876 -5.30 -21.74 -0.71
N SER A 877 -6.38 -22.40 -1.16
CA SER A 877 -6.47 -23.86 -1.20
C SER A 877 -5.46 -24.48 -2.17
N ALA A 878 -4.95 -25.66 -1.83
CA ALA A 878 -4.14 -26.48 -2.73
C ALA A 878 -4.93 -26.83 -4.00
N ARG A 879 -4.23 -26.92 -5.14
CA ARG A 879 -4.89 -27.08 -6.46
C ARG A 879 -4.22 -28.18 -7.28
N ILE A 880 -5.01 -29.14 -7.72
CA ILE A 880 -4.68 -30.04 -8.83
C ILE A 880 -5.50 -29.69 -10.06
N GLN A 881 -4.93 -29.95 -11.24
CA GLN A 881 -5.53 -29.63 -12.55
C GLN A 881 -6.01 -28.18 -12.65
N ALA A 882 -5.24 -27.24 -12.09
CA ALA A 882 -5.39 -25.83 -12.41
C ALA A 882 -4.90 -25.57 -13.85
N VAL A 883 -5.17 -24.39 -14.37
CA VAL A 883 -4.63 -23.92 -15.65
C VAL A 883 -3.66 -22.77 -15.40
N CYS A 884 -2.61 -22.67 -16.21
CA CYS A 884 -1.67 -21.56 -16.12
C CYS A 884 -1.15 -21.11 -17.47
N ALA A 885 -0.68 -19.88 -17.51
CA ALA A 885 0.13 -19.32 -18.58
C ALA A 885 1.07 -18.27 -18.00
N ALA A 886 2.09 -17.88 -18.77
CA ALA A 886 2.97 -16.79 -18.40
C ALA A 886 3.30 -15.93 -19.62
N ASN A 887 3.58 -14.66 -19.38
CA ASN A 887 4.04 -13.71 -20.37
C ASN A 887 5.12 -12.79 -19.77
N GLU A 888 5.77 -12.03 -20.64
CA GLU A 888 6.71 -11.00 -20.25
C GLU A 888 6.04 -9.63 -20.39
N MET A 889 6.02 -8.84 -19.32
CA MET A 889 5.47 -7.49 -19.30
C MET A 889 6.56 -6.52 -18.82
N GLN A 890 6.99 -5.61 -19.69
CA GLN A 890 8.02 -4.59 -19.37
C GLN A 890 9.34 -5.18 -18.81
N GLY A 891 9.78 -6.33 -19.32
CA GLY A 891 11.00 -7.01 -18.85
C GLY A 891 10.81 -7.87 -17.59
N GLU A 892 9.57 -8.05 -17.14
CA GLU A 892 9.22 -8.89 -15.99
C GLU A 892 8.39 -10.11 -16.43
N VAL A 893 8.70 -11.28 -15.88
CA VAL A 893 7.86 -12.48 -16.04
C VAL A 893 6.67 -12.43 -15.08
N CYS A 894 5.47 -12.51 -15.63
CA CYS A 894 4.23 -12.67 -14.89
C CYS A 894 3.64 -14.07 -15.11
N PHE A 895 3.44 -14.83 -14.04
CA PHE A 895 2.82 -16.17 -14.09
C PHE A 895 1.38 -16.10 -13.58
N TYR A 896 0.46 -16.71 -14.31
CA TYR A 896 -0.97 -16.67 -14.03
C TYR A 896 -1.50 -18.08 -13.77
N LEU A 897 -2.36 -18.23 -12.77
CA LEU A 897 -2.96 -19.48 -12.35
C LEU A 897 -4.46 -19.27 -12.14
N TRP A 898 -5.30 -20.16 -12.67
CA TRP A 898 -6.75 -20.18 -12.37
C TRP A 898 -7.26 -21.59 -12.16
N GLY A 899 -8.39 -21.69 -11.47
CA GLY A 899 -9.13 -22.93 -11.36
C GLY A 899 -8.44 -23.97 -10.48
N GLY A 900 -8.74 -25.23 -10.74
CA GLY A 900 -8.21 -26.40 -10.03
C GLY A 900 -9.07 -26.80 -8.83
N PHE A 901 -8.83 -28.00 -8.34
CA PHE A 901 -9.60 -28.57 -7.23
C PHE A 901 -8.69 -29.29 -6.24
N ALA A 902 -9.23 -29.64 -5.08
CA ALA A 902 -8.59 -30.51 -4.10
C ALA A 902 -9.64 -31.46 -3.52
N ALA A 903 -9.30 -32.74 -3.45
CA ALA A 903 -10.10 -33.73 -2.74
C ALA A 903 -10.05 -33.46 -1.22
N SER A 904 -10.98 -34.05 -0.47
CA SER A 904 -10.95 -33.97 0.98
C SER A 904 -9.70 -34.67 1.55
N THR A 905 -8.89 -33.93 2.30
CA THR A 905 -7.66 -34.43 2.94
C THR A 905 -7.50 -33.83 4.33
N ASP A 906 -7.05 -34.62 5.30
CA ASP A 906 -6.68 -34.16 6.65
C ASP A 906 -7.77 -33.31 7.35
N GLY A 907 -9.04 -33.71 7.20
CA GLY A 907 -10.19 -33.03 7.81
C GLY A 907 -10.68 -31.77 7.07
N LYS A 908 -10.06 -31.40 5.95
CA LYS A 908 -10.54 -30.31 5.08
C LYS A 908 -11.57 -30.82 4.07
N PRO A 909 -12.67 -30.09 3.80
CA PRO A 909 -13.63 -30.47 2.77
C PRO A 909 -13.00 -30.37 1.37
N ALA A 910 -13.57 -31.09 0.40
CA ALA A 910 -13.17 -30.95 -0.98
C ALA A 910 -13.51 -29.54 -1.51
N THR A 911 -12.63 -28.99 -2.34
CA THR A 911 -12.76 -27.62 -2.87
C THR A 911 -12.61 -27.61 -4.38
N LEU A 912 -13.36 -26.73 -5.05
CA LEU A 912 -13.14 -26.35 -6.45
C LEU A 912 -12.92 -24.83 -6.46
N SER A 913 -11.75 -24.42 -6.96
CA SER A 913 -11.44 -23.01 -7.16
C SER A 913 -11.89 -22.56 -8.54
N THR A 914 -12.40 -21.34 -8.62
CA THR A 914 -12.70 -20.61 -9.87
C THR A 914 -11.83 -19.36 -9.98
N ASP A 915 -11.43 -18.79 -8.84
CA ASP A 915 -10.50 -17.67 -8.73
C ASP A 915 -9.08 -18.01 -9.21
N GLY A 916 -8.25 -16.98 -9.32
CA GLY A 916 -6.86 -17.13 -9.76
C GLY A 916 -5.87 -16.27 -9.00
N TYR A 917 -4.60 -16.42 -9.37
CA TYR A 917 -3.49 -15.64 -8.85
C TYR A 917 -2.49 -15.26 -9.95
N ARG A 918 -1.87 -14.09 -9.82
CA ARG A 918 -0.72 -13.63 -10.61
C ARG A 918 0.52 -13.55 -9.73
N TYR A 919 1.58 -14.24 -10.10
CA TYR A 919 2.92 -14.07 -9.53
C TYR A 919 3.75 -13.10 -10.38
N SER A 920 4.49 -12.23 -9.69
CA SER A 920 5.38 -11.24 -10.29
C SER A 920 6.84 -11.64 -10.01
N SER A 921 7.66 -11.84 -11.05
CA SER A 921 9.08 -12.19 -10.85
C SER A 921 9.90 -11.05 -10.25
N ALA A 922 9.53 -9.79 -10.47
CA ALA A 922 10.23 -8.63 -9.93
C ALA A 922 9.94 -8.43 -8.44
N THR A 923 8.67 -8.54 -8.04
CA THR A 923 8.28 -8.35 -6.63
C THR A 923 8.35 -9.63 -5.81
N ARG A 924 8.32 -10.80 -6.45
CA ARG A 924 8.20 -12.14 -5.82
C ARG A 924 6.93 -12.31 -4.98
N HIS A 925 5.84 -11.64 -5.33
CA HIS A 925 4.56 -11.72 -4.64
C HIS A 925 3.43 -12.20 -5.54
N TRP A 926 2.43 -12.85 -4.93
CA TRP A 926 1.16 -13.22 -5.55
C TRP A 926 0.11 -12.13 -5.35
N VAL A 927 -0.70 -11.89 -6.38
CA VAL A 927 -1.87 -11.01 -6.36
C VAL A 927 -3.09 -11.82 -6.80
N GLN A 928 -4.22 -11.70 -6.10
CA GLN A 928 -5.45 -12.39 -6.47
C GLN A 928 -6.04 -11.85 -7.77
N LEU A 929 -6.58 -12.75 -8.59
CA LEU A 929 -7.24 -12.45 -9.86
C LEU A 929 -8.71 -12.85 -9.79
N PRO A 930 -9.59 -12.12 -10.51
CA PRO A 930 -11.00 -12.49 -10.60
C PRO A 930 -11.16 -13.84 -11.30
N PRO A 931 -12.24 -14.56 -11.01
CA PRO A 931 -12.56 -15.79 -11.71
C PRO A 931 -12.88 -15.50 -13.19
N PRO A 932 -12.76 -16.51 -14.07
CA PRO A 932 -13.26 -16.41 -15.43
C PRO A 932 -14.76 -16.16 -15.44
N THR A 933 -15.19 -15.21 -16.25
CA THR A 933 -16.60 -14.81 -16.36
C THR A 933 -17.04 -14.82 -17.81
N GLY A 934 -18.19 -15.44 -18.07
CA GLY A 934 -18.83 -15.47 -19.37
C GLY A 934 -19.45 -14.13 -19.78
N SER A 935 -19.87 -14.02 -21.05
CA SER A 935 -20.56 -12.82 -21.55
C SER A 935 -21.91 -12.56 -20.89
N ASP A 936 -22.48 -13.58 -20.23
CA ASP A 936 -23.71 -13.55 -19.45
C ASP A 936 -23.47 -13.29 -17.95
N GLY A 937 -22.24 -13.03 -17.53
CA GLY A 937 -21.88 -12.80 -16.14
C GLY A 937 -21.71 -14.08 -15.31
N GLU A 938 -21.84 -15.27 -15.90
CA GLU A 938 -21.65 -16.53 -15.19
C GLU A 938 -20.18 -16.75 -14.84
N GLU A 939 -19.90 -17.05 -13.56
CA GLU A 939 -18.58 -17.49 -13.12
C GLU A 939 -18.29 -18.91 -13.61
N ILE A 940 -17.13 -19.13 -14.25
CA ILE A 940 -16.76 -20.36 -14.94
C ILE A 940 -15.57 -21.04 -14.26
N SER A 941 -15.62 -22.37 -14.12
CA SER A 941 -14.46 -23.14 -13.68
C SER A 941 -13.58 -23.53 -14.86
N LEU A 942 -12.27 -23.35 -14.68
CA LEU A 942 -11.23 -23.89 -15.57
C LEU A 942 -10.57 -25.15 -15.00
N GLY A 943 -11.09 -25.72 -13.90
CA GLY A 943 -10.55 -26.95 -13.32
C GLY A 943 -10.60 -28.11 -14.31
N GLY A 944 -9.44 -28.71 -14.60
CA GLY A 944 -9.30 -29.74 -15.64
C GLY A 944 -9.29 -29.21 -17.07
N GLY A 945 -9.35 -27.89 -17.27
CA GLY A 945 -9.26 -27.24 -18.57
C GLY A 945 -7.82 -27.04 -19.04
N ASN A 946 -7.62 -26.07 -19.93
CA ASN A 946 -6.32 -25.68 -20.47
C ASN A 946 -6.18 -24.16 -20.57
N ALA A 947 -4.94 -23.67 -20.48
CA ALA A 947 -4.58 -22.30 -20.81
C ALA A 947 -3.26 -22.23 -21.59
N ILE A 948 -3.11 -21.24 -22.46
CA ILE A 948 -1.87 -20.94 -23.20
C ILE A 948 -1.75 -19.44 -23.45
N ALA A 949 -0.54 -18.89 -23.39
CA ALA A 949 -0.28 -17.52 -23.78
C ALA A 949 -0.40 -17.38 -25.31
N MET A 950 -1.25 -16.46 -25.78
CA MET A 950 -1.39 -16.18 -27.21
C MET A 950 -0.35 -15.17 -27.71
N ASN A 951 0.00 -14.22 -26.84
CA ASN A 951 1.02 -13.19 -27.01
C ASN A 951 1.32 -12.58 -25.63
N ASP A 952 2.09 -11.49 -25.60
CA ASP A 952 2.52 -10.81 -24.37
C ASP A 952 1.39 -10.21 -23.52
N SER A 953 0.14 -10.21 -24.03
CA SER A 953 -1.00 -9.58 -23.37
C SER A 953 -2.26 -10.44 -23.26
N LEU A 954 -2.31 -11.60 -23.93
CA LEU A 954 -3.52 -12.41 -24.05
C LEU A 954 -3.25 -13.87 -23.66
N ILE A 955 -4.16 -14.44 -22.85
CA ILE A 955 -4.14 -15.85 -22.46
C ILE A 955 -5.44 -16.50 -22.95
N LEU A 956 -5.32 -17.56 -23.74
CA LEU A 956 -6.44 -18.39 -24.21
C LEU A 956 -6.72 -19.48 -23.20
N CYS A 957 -7.99 -19.65 -22.82
CA CYS A 957 -8.47 -20.69 -21.93
C CYS A 957 -9.62 -21.48 -22.58
N THR A 958 -9.61 -22.81 -22.44
CA THR A 958 -10.67 -23.69 -22.96
C THR A 958 -10.92 -24.88 -22.04
N GLY A 959 -12.15 -25.39 -22.04
CA GLY A 959 -12.51 -26.60 -21.32
C GLY A 959 -12.54 -26.42 -19.80
N GLY A 960 -12.65 -27.56 -19.11
CA GLY A 960 -12.84 -27.63 -17.67
C GLY A 960 -14.21 -28.20 -17.29
N VAL A 961 -14.34 -28.53 -16.02
CA VAL A 961 -15.57 -29.09 -15.43
C VAL A 961 -16.63 -28.02 -15.17
N ASN A 962 -17.90 -28.40 -15.17
CA ASN A 962 -18.95 -27.53 -14.64
C ASN A 962 -18.74 -27.33 -13.13
N LYS A 963 -18.78 -26.09 -12.66
CA LYS A 963 -18.44 -25.78 -11.27
C LYS A 963 -19.38 -26.43 -10.26
N ASP A 964 -20.69 -26.36 -10.53
CA ASP A 964 -21.72 -26.74 -9.56
C ASP A 964 -21.87 -28.26 -9.52
N ILE A 965 -21.94 -28.89 -10.69
CA ILE A 965 -22.04 -30.36 -10.81
C ILE A 965 -20.79 -31.03 -10.24
N PHE A 966 -19.60 -30.52 -10.55
CA PHE A 966 -18.36 -31.15 -10.11
C PHE A 966 -18.09 -30.92 -8.62
N LEU A 967 -18.36 -29.71 -8.09
CA LEU A 967 -18.21 -29.46 -6.67
C LEU A 967 -19.18 -30.31 -5.84
N ALA A 968 -20.44 -30.43 -6.28
CA ALA A 968 -21.42 -31.31 -5.66
C ALA A 968 -20.92 -32.76 -5.64
N ALA A 969 -20.40 -33.27 -6.77
CA ALA A 969 -19.85 -34.62 -6.86
C ALA A 969 -18.61 -34.82 -5.97
N LEU A 970 -17.77 -33.80 -5.79
CA LEU A 970 -16.61 -33.85 -4.90
C LEU A 970 -16.99 -33.91 -3.42
N GLN A 971 -18.05 -33.19 -3.03
CA GLN A 971 -18.50 -33.10 -1.64
C GLN A 971 -19.45 -34.24 -1.25
N HIS A 972 -20.26 -34.69 -2.20
CA HIS A 972 -21.29 -35.71 -2.03
C HIS A 972 -21.24 -36.73 -3.19
N PRO A 973 -20.28 -37.67 -3.19
CA PRO A 973 -20.14 -38.63 -4.29
C PRO A 973 -21.37 -39.54 -4.43
N GLU A 974 -22.11 -39.40 -5.52
CA GLU A 974 -23.23 -40.29 -5.87
C GLU A 974 -22.74 -41.54 -6.60
N LYS A 975 -23.40 -42.69 -6.36
CA LYS A 975 -22.97 -43.99 -6.93
C LYS A 975 -23.11 -44.05 -8.45
N ASP A 976 -24.03 -43.30 -9.01
CA ASP A 976 -24.35 -43.20 -10.43
C ASP A 976 -23.63 -42.03 -11.14
N TYR A 977 -22.77 -41.28 -10.45
CA TYR A 977 -22.05 -40.15 -11.04
C TYR A 977 -21.32 -40.50 -12.34
N LEU A 978 -20.75 -41.71 -12.47
CA LEU A 978 -20.07 -42.16 -13.70
C LEU A 978 -21.02 -42.67 -14.80
N LEU A 979 -22.31 -42.86 -14.51
CA LEU A 979 -23.31 -43.47 -15.39
C LEU A 979 -24.11 -42.45 -16.20
N HIS A 980 -24.14 -41.18 -15.80
CA HIS A 980 -24.84 -40.12 -16.55
C HIS A 980 -24.32 -39.94 -17.99
N PRO A 981 -25.17 -39.51 -18.95
CA PRO A 981 -24.73 -39.20 -20.31
C PRO A 981 -23.82 -37.96 -20.32
N ALA A 982 -23.06 -37.74 -21.40
CA ALA A 982 -22.03 -36.69 -21.45
C ALA A 982 -22.59 -35.27 -21.26
N GLU A 983 -23.79 -35.02 -21.79
CA GLU A 983 -24.49 -33.75 -21.73
C GLU A 983 -24.86 -33.35 -20.29
N TRP A 984 -25.02 -34.33 -19.39
CA TRP A 984 -25.35 -34.08 -17.98
C TRP A 984 -24.22 -33.36 -17.24
N TYR A 985 -22.95 -33.66 -17.56
CA TYR A 985 -21.80 -33.08 -16.86
C TYR A 985 -21.53 -31.62 -17.23
N GLN A 986 -22.10 -31.14 -18.35
CA GLN A 986 -22.01 -29.76 -18.82
C GLN A 986 -20.58 -29.19 -18.77
N LEU A 987 -19.60 -29.96 -19.28
CA LEU A 987 -18.21 -29.49 -19.37
C LEU A 987 -18.16 -28.11 -20.05
N ASN A 988 -17.26 -27.26 -19.58
CA ASN A 988 -17.18 -25.86 -20.00
C ASN A 988 -16.94 -25.77 -21.53
N ASP A 989 -17.95 -25.30 -22.24
CA ASP A 989 -17.98 -25.15 -23.70
C ASP A 989 -17.49 -23.79 -24.18
N ARG A 990 -17.05 -22.91 -23.26
CA ARG A 990 -16.65 -21.55 -23.57
C ARG A 990 -15.18 -21.49 -23.97
N ILE A 991 -14.90 -20.71 -25.01
CA ILE A 991 -13.56 -20.28 -25.39
C ILE A 991 -13.36 -18.87 -24.82
N LEU A 992 -12.47 -18.76 -23.83
CA LEU A 992 -12.24 -17.54 -23.06
C LEU A 992 -10.85 -16.98 -23.36
N VAL A 993 -10.73 -15.65 -23.39
CA VAL A 993 -9.44 -14.95 -23.48
C VAL A 993 -9.32 -13.96 -22.34
N TYR A 994 -8.23 -14.01 -21.61
CA TYR A 994 -7.90 -13.05 -20.55
C TYR A 994 -6.89 -12.03 -21.06
N ASN A 995 -7.19 -10.74 -20.88
CA ASN A 995 -6.26 -9.65 -21.17
C ASN A 995 -5.45 -9.31 -19.92
N THR A 996 -4.14 -9.55 -19.94
CA THR A 996 -3.26 -9.37 -18.77
C THR A 996 -2.94 -7.92 -18.45
N ILE A 997 -3.05 -7.01 -19.43
CA ILE A 997 -2.85 -5.56 -19.24
C ILE A 997 -4.06 -4.96 -18.54
N ARG A 998 -5.26 -5.36 -18.96
CA ARG A 998 -6.53 -4.78 -18.50
C ARG A 998 -7.15 -5.53 -17.33
N GLY A 999 -6.76 -6.79 -17.11
CA GLY A 999 -7.30 -7.63 -16.05
C GLY A 999 -8.74 -8.08 -16.28
N ILE A 1000 -9.16 -8.26 -17.53
CA ILE A 1000 -10.56 -8.62 -17.87
C ILE A 1000 -10.65 -9.83 -18.80
N TRP A 1001 -11.75 -10.57 -18.68
CA TRP A 1001 -12.10 -11.72 -19.52
C TRP A 1001 -12.93 -11.30 -20.73
N GLN A 1002 -12.74 -12.03 -21.83
CA GLN A 1002 -13.57 -12.00 -23.03
C GLN A 1002 -14.02 -13.43 -23.34
N GLU A 1003 -15.33 -13.66 -23.47
CA GLU A 1003 -15.85 -14.84 -24.13
C GLU A 1003 -15.79 -14.64 -25.64
N VAL A 1004 -15.04 -15.51 -26.33
CA VAL A 1004 -14.87 -15.44 -27.79
C VAL A 1004 -16.03 -16.15 -28.47
N THR A 1005 -16.37 -17.36 -28.02
CA THR A 1005 -17.46 -18.18 -28.56
C THR A 1005 -17.77 -19.36 -27.62
N ARG A 1006 -18.86 -20.10 -27.91
CA ARG A 1006 -19.20 -21.37 -27.25
C ARG A 1006 -19.25 -22.51 -28.26
N THR A 1007 -18.70 -23.66 -27.89
CA THR A 1007 -18.75 -24.89 -28.68
C THR A 1007 -18.52 -26.13 -27.80
N SER A 1008 -19.38 -27.14 -27.96
CA SER A 1008 -19.22 -28.43 -27.28
C SER A 1008 -18.00 -29.23 -27.78
N GLN A 1009 -17.40 -28.82 -28.90
CA GLN A 1009 -16.23 -29.50 -29.48
C GLN A 1009 -14.96 -29.29 -28.65
N THR A 1010 -14.85 -28.18 -27.91
CA THR A 1010 -13.72 -27.91 -27.00
C THR A 1010 -14.05 -28.16 -25.53
N ALA A 1011 -15.30 -28.49 -25.21
CA ALA A 1011 -15.78 -28.85 -23.88
C ALA A 1011 -15.16 -30.17 -23.41
N ARG A 1012 -13.97 -30.08 -22.82
CA ARG A 1012 -13.16 -31.24 -22.44
C ARG A 1012 -12.50 -31.04 -21.08
N ALA A 1013 -12.32 -32.13 -20.35
CA ALA A 1013 -11.43 -32.19 -19.19
C ALA A 1013 -10.19 -33.03 -19.53
N GLY A 1014 -9.00 -32.57 -19.11
CA GLY A 1014 -7.73 -33.25 -19.37
C GLY A 1014 -7.41 -33.41 -20.86
N ALA A 1015 -7.89 -32.50 -21.70
CA ALA A 1015 -7.35 -32.29 -23.05
C ALA A 1015 -5.99 -31.59 -22.96
N THR A 1016 -5.25 -31.52 -24.06
CA THR A 1016 -4.00 -30.76 -24.13
C THR A 1016 -4.13 -29.66 -25.17
N LEU A 1017 -3.81 -28.42 -24.79
CA LEU A 1017 -3.81 -27.26 -25.67
C LEU A 1017 -2.38 -26.92 -26.09
N THR A 1018 -2.14 -26.84 -27.40
CA THR A 1018 -0.85 -26.37 -27.94
C THR A 1018 -1.06 -25.54 -29.19
N GLY A 1019 -0.22 -24.55 -29.44
CA GLY A 1019 -0.40 -23.64 -30.56
C GLY A 1019 0.60 -22.51 -30.53
N TRP A 1020 0.66 -21.80 -31.64
CA TRP A 1020 1.45 -20.59 -31.83
C TRP A 1020 0.89 -19.82 -33.02
N ASP A 1021 1.24 -18.54 -33.13
CA ASP A 1021 0.90 -17.67 -34.25
C ASP A 1021 -0.56 -17.82 -34.71
N LYS A 1022 -1.47 -17.49 -33.79
CA LYS A 1022 -2.93 -17.51 -33.99
C LYS A 1022 -3.56 -18.89 -34.24
N THR A 1023 -2.79 -19.97 -34.34
CA THR A 1023 -3.31 -21.33 -34.59
C THR A 1023 -3.07 -22.23 -33.38
N TYR A 1024 -4.16 -22.79 -32.83
CA TYR A 1024 -4.13 -23.64 -31.63
C TYR A 1024 -4.88 -24.94 -31.86
N TYR A 1025 -4.43 -26.01 -31.22
CA TYR A 1025 -4.99 -27.35 -31.28
C TYR A 1025 -5.42 -27.77 -29.89
N ASN A 1026 -6.72 -28.06 -29.72
CA ASN A 1026 -7.26 -28.71 -28.53
C ASN A 1026 -7.31 -30.22 -28.80
N ILE A 1027 -6.49 -30.99 -28.09
CA ILE A 1027 -6.19 -32.37 -28.41
C ILE A 1027 -6.82 -33.28 -27.36
N ASN A 1028 -7.74 -34.14 -27.80
CA ASN A 1028 -8.34 -35.24 -27.06
C ASN A 1028 -9.05 -34.81 -25.75
N GLY A 1029 -8.77 -35.50 -24.63
CA GLY A 1029 -9.41 -35.29 -23.33
C GLY A 1029 -10.62 -36.19 -23.07
N GLU A 1030 -11.35 -35.86 -22.01
CA GLU A 1030 -12.63 -36.47 -21.62
C GLU A 1030 -13.81 -35.67 -22.13
N VAL A 1031 -14.81 -36.38 -22.66
CA VAL A 1031 -16.16 -35.86 -22.90
C VAL A 1031 -17.06 -36.06 -21.68
N LYS A 1032 -16.72 -37.04 -20.84
CA LYS A 1032 -17.25 -37.28 -19.50
C LYS A 1032 -16.23 -38.11 -18.70
N PRO A 1033 -16.34 -38.15 -17.36
CA PRO A 1033 -15.47 -38.99 -16.54
C PRO A 1033 -15.38 -40.43 -17.07
N GLY A 1034 -14.16 -40.88 -17.36
CA GLY A 1034 -13.86 -42.22 -17.86
C GLY A 1034 -13.99 -42.44 -19.36
N ILE A 1035 -14.57 -41.51 -20.13
CA ILE A 1035 -14.77 -41.63 -21.59
C ILE A 1035 -13.94 -40.58 -22.31
N ARG A 1036 -12.96 -41.04 -23.10
CA ARG A 1036 -12.03 -40.19 -23.87
C ARG A 1036 -12.52 -39.96 -25.29
N THR A 1037 -11.96 -38.96 -25.96
CA THR A 1037 -12.20 -38.68 -27.39
C THR A 1037 -10.90 -38.66 -28.18
N PRO A 1038 -10.86 -39.20 -29.42
CA PRO A 1038 -9.74 -39.04 -30.34
C PRO A 1038 -9.79 -37.72 -31.14
N GLU A 1039 -10.79 -36.87 -30.89
CA GLU A 1039 -10.99 -35.63 -31.64
C GLU A 1039 -9.90 -34.59 -31.36
N ILE A 1040 -9.54 -33.84 -32.41
CA ILE A 1040 -8.61 -32.73 -32.35
C ILE A 1040 -9.28 -31.53 -33.03
N MET A 1041 -9.37 -30.42 -32.31
CA MET A 1041 -9.94 -29.17 -32.82
C MET A 1041 -8.85 -28.16 -33.11
N LYS A 1042 -8.77 -27.69 -34.35
CA LYS A 1042 -7.96 -26.56 -34.78
C LYS A 1042 -8.76 -25.26 -34.62
N MET A 1043 -8.15 -24.27 -33.97
CA MET A 1043 -8.70 -22.96 -33.66
C MET A 1043 -7.79 -21.90 -34.26
N ILE A 1044 -8.33 -21.06 -35.15
CA ILE A 1044 -7.59 -19.99 -35.82
C ILE A 1044 -8.20 -18.65 -35.39
N PHE A 1045 -7.40 -17.79 -34.75
CA PHE A 1045 -7.84 -16.50 -34.21
C PHE A 1045 -7.47 -15.36 -35.16
N GLU A 1046 -8.39 -14.41 -35.42
CA GLU A 1046 -8.13 -13.28 -36.34
C GLU A 1046 -7.76 -11.98 -35.62
#